data_AF-A0A957ZS38-F1
#
_entry.id   AF-A0A957ZS38-F1
#
_cell.length_a   1.000
_cell.length_b   1.000
_cell.length_c   1.000
_cell.angle_alpha   90.00
_cell.angle_beta   90.00
_cell.angle_gamma   90.00
#
_symmetry.space_group_name_H-M   'P 1'
#
loop_
_entity.id
_entity.type
_entity.pdbx_description
1 polymer ?
#
loop_
_entity_poly.entity_id
_entity_poly.type
_entity_poly.pdbx_seq_one_letter_code
_entity_poly.pdbx_strand_id
1 'polypeptide(L)'
;MARFRRFWPLLFTLALLTGACTNQDLFRPTPPLPPNDNPNILGLERAPNRALATLEDALVCLASRQPVYGVTVENSNVRPQTDTGDCRVGRIPQGRVVKINGVYASNATDALVDVSGRNQLPSEATLGYVEDVQPILVKTCNSCHSGLIQTKGLQVTEYAPLMAGSENGPVIVPGDAEASVLWHMVESGLMPMVGELSDLDKETIRLWIEDGAAEQRSGLPDPADLWLEVDPADADVVNNACAGGLTGASTTLVNAELIAPLSCGTPPEQAVVDAFLARLETGDAPAASTGAAAPAAEESAASTTSSGPAYATGSAAAGVQAAALGLPAPTDADGWMTPRGGFCVEQHLPDNQRSITAITFAPDGRLFLALDSPPTGEADPLVLYDAYHPSRAVAVYDPVSRNSMQEIFGESPRITGLDYANGGVFLSRSGEVGWIPDGGEYQPLAGGFAVNSQLFHANNGLVISNGWLYISAGGVRDGYSDGPLVGMDENSAQSIVSGGNGYAARIVRAALDRLLSERSINVFETAARGVRNPYGITADPAGRIWFTDNGATNVPDNISAGDEVNMFDPATATGNDATAPYYGFPLALNGSPPDWYVDPAVVLPNTAAPTGITWAYGTIFYAQYGRDPGLYRLGRNSAGQLVSERVMLVWPLLSMTTAPDGALWLGTGTGGLYRVTPGCGN
;
A
#
# COMPACT_ATOMS: atom_id res chain seq x y z
N MET A 1 -62.19 -37.40 61.08
CA MET A 1 -62.10 -36.50 59.91
C MET A 1 -60.63 -36.43 59.53
N ALA A 2 -60.17 -37.25 58.57
CA ALA A 2 -59.93 -36.91 57.15
C ALA A 2 -58.62 -36.10 56.97
N ARG A 3 -57.60 -36.48 56.18
CA ARG A 3 -57.38 -37.55 55.19
C ARG A 3 -55.87 -37.85 55.06
N PHE A 4 -55.59 -39.10 54.67
CA PHE A 4 -54.35 -39.74 54.20
C PHE A 4 -53.56 -38.95 53.11
N ARG A 5 -52.24 -39.12 52.86
CA ARG A 5 -51.45 -40.35 52.55
C ARG A 5 -49.93 -40.02 52.61
N ARG A 6 -49.09 -40.78 53.34
CA ARG A 6 -48.07 -41.80 52.88
C ARG A 6 -46.88 -41.22 52.07
N PHE A 7 -45.58 -41.52 52.24
CA PHE A 7 -44.78 -42.51 52.99
C PHE A 7 -43.32 -41.94 53.11
N TRP A 8 -42.62 -42.30 54.19
CA TRP A 8 -41.18 -42.07 54.51
C TRP A 8 -40.33 -43.24 53.89
N PRO A 9 -38.98 -43.40 54.04
CA PRO A 9 -37.96 -42.54 54.68
C PRO A 9 -36.48 -42.52 54.12
N LEU A 10 -35.63 -41.73 54.81
CA LEU A 10 -34.19 -41.93 55.20
C LEU A 10 -33.10 -41.82 54.08
N LEU A 11 -31.89 -41.27 54.29
CA LEU A 11 -31.11 -40.97 55.50
C LEU A 11 -30.03 -39.90 55.24
N PHE A 12 -29.93 -38.95 56.16
CA PHE A 12 -28.80 -38.08 56.44
C PHE A 12 -27.63 -38.89 57.01
N THR A 13 -26.38 -38.66 56.59
CA THR A 13 -25.29 -38.20 57.48
C THR A 13 -23.99 -37.96 56.71
N LEU A 14 -23.47 -36.75 56.91
CA LEU A 14 -22.17 -36.26 56.52
C LEU A 14 -21.17 -36.59 57.64
N ALA A 15 -20.04 -37.22 57.33
CA ALA A 15 -18.85 -37.20 58.19
C ALA A 15 -17.58 -37.29 57.33
N LEU A 16 -16.79 -36.23 57.41
CA LEU A 16 -15.45 -36.11 56.83
C LEU A 16 -14.50 -37.17 57.39
N LEU A 17 -13.51 -37.60 56.61
CA LEU A 17 -12.11 -37.63 57.03
C LEU A 17 -11.17 -37.72 55.81
N THR A 18 -10.06 -37.02 55.99
CA THR A 18 -8.98 -36.63 55.10
C THR A 18 -8.05 -37.76 54.66
N GLY A 19 -7.37 -37.59 53.50
CA GLY A 19 -5.95 -37.92 53.39
C GLY A 19 -5.50 -38.88 52.27
N ALA A 20 -4.91 -38.27 51.23
CA ALA A 20 -3.71 -38.66 50.48
C ALA A 20 -3.60 -40.00 49.69
N CYS A 21 -3.36 -39.81 48.38
CA CYS A 21 -2.42 -40.46 47.43
C CYS A 21 -2.00 -41.94 47.63
N THR A 22 -2.14 -42.77 46.58
CA THR A 22 -1.04 -43.11 45.63
C THR A 22 -1.49 -44.03 44.47
N ASN A 23 -0.91 -43.71 43.31
CA ASN A 23 -0.69 -44.36 42.02
C ASN A 23 -0.91 -45.88 41.73
N GLN A 24 -1.11 -46.10 40.41
CA GLN A 24 -0.94 -47.28 39.53
C GLN A 24 -2.12 -48.22 39.30
N ASP A 25 -2.54 -48.33 38.03
CA ASP A 25 -2.76 -49.64 37.40
C ASP A 25 -2.76 -49.59 35.85
N LEU A 26 -2.13 -50.61 35.27
CA LEU A 26 -1.94 -50.91 33.86
C LEU A 26 -2.95 -51.99 33.37
N PHE A 27 -3.51 -51.75 32.18
CA PHE A 27 -4.00 -52.68 31.13
C PHE A 27 -5.07 -53.78 31.37
N ARG A 28 -6.12 -53.74 30.50
CA ARG A 28 -6.65 -54.90 29.72
C ARG A 28 -7.24 -54.46 28.35
N PRO A 29 -7.35 -55.37 27.35
CA PRO A 29 -7.20 -55.07 25.90
C PRO A 29 -8.49 -55.19 25.04
N THR A 30 -8.44 -54.72 23.79
CA THR A 30 -9.51 -54.80 22.76
C THR A 30 -9.14 -55.67 21.52
N PRO A 31 -10.12 -56.22 20.78
CA PRO A 31 -9.95 -57.24 19.71
C PRO A 31 -9.68 -56.65 18.30
N PRO A 32 -9.35 -57.48 17.27
CA PRO A 32 -8.62 -57.03 16.06
C PRO A 32 -9.54 -56.52 14.93
N LEU A 33 -8.97 -55.65 14.09
CA LEU A 33 -9.60 -55.07 12.89
C LEU A 33 -9.45 -55.97 11.64
N PRO A 34 -10.43 -56.00 10.72
CA PRO A 34 -10.22 -56.36 9.32
C PRO A 34 -10.17 -55.13 8.37
N PRO A 35 -9.64 -55.28 7.14
CA PRO A 35 -8.84 -54.26 6.45
C PRO A 35 -9.57 -53.44 5.36
N ASN A 36 -9.05 -52.22 5.15
CA ASN A 36 -9.03 -51.28 4.01
C ASN A 36 -10.12 -51.30 2.91
N ASP A 37 -10.63 -50.11 2.59
CA ASP A 37 -10.24 -49.41 1.35
C ASP A 37 -10.38 -47.89 1.48
N ASN A 38 -9.31 -47.19 1.08
CA ASN A 38 -9.07 -45.76 1.16
C ASN A 38 -9.53 -45.06 -0.14
N PRO A 39 -10.17 -43.88 -0.05
CA PRO A 39 -9.60 -42.73 -0.76
C PRO A 39 -9.66 -41.46 0.09
N ASN A 40 -8.50 -41.09 0.64
CA ASN A 40 -8.22 -39.91 1.43
C ASN A 40 -6.87 -39.39 0.93
N ILE A 41 -6.85 -38.22 0.29
CA ILE A 41 -5.64 -37.64 -0.29
C ILE A 41 -4.93 -36.68 0.68
N LEU A 42 -5.57 -36.22 1.77
CA LEU A 42 -4.95 -35.23 2.70
C LEU A 42 -5.09 -35.52 4.20
N GLY A 43 -5.64 -36.65 4.64
CA GLY A 43 -5.39 -37.13 6.01
C GLY A 43 -5.94 -36.32 7.21
N LEU A 44 -6.75 -35.28 7.03
CA LEU A 44 -7.24 -34.45 8.16
C LEU A 44 -8.64 -34.88 8.63
N GLU A 45 -8.78 -35.19 9.94
CA GLU A 45 -10.09 -35.40 10.59
C GLU A 45 -10.88 -34.08 10.70
N ARG A 46 -12.20 -34.18 10.48
CA ARG A 46 -13.14 -33.05 10.39
C ARG A 46 -13.51 -32.47 11.76
N ALA A 47 -13.49 -31.14 11.89
CA ALA A 47 -14.21 -30.40 12.92
C ALA A 47 -15.11 -29.30 12.30
N PRO A 48 -16.44 -29.32 12.51
CA PRO A 48 -17.30 -28.17 12.22
C PRO A 48 -17.04 -27.10 13.28
N ASN A 49 -16.84 -25.84 12.89
CA ASN A 49 -16.37 -24.71 13.74
C ASN A 49 -14.84 -24.54 13.81
N ARG A 50 -14.18 -24.57 12.66
CA ARG A 50 -12.78 -24.13 12.54
C ARG A 50 -12.73 -22.62 12.30
N ALA A 51 -11.96 -21.91 13.13
CA ALA A 51 -11.56 -20.53 12.85
C ALA A 51 -10.58 -20.54 11.67
N LEU A 52 -10.77 -19.65 10.70
CA LEU A 52 -9.96 -19.58 9.49
C LEU A 52 -8.89 -18.51 9.68
N ALA A 53 -7.65 -18.82 9.33
CA ALA A 53 -6.55 -17.86 9.37
C ALA A 53 -6.17 -17.37 7.97
N THR A 54 -6.45 -18.17 6.94
CA THR A 54 -6.04 -17.90 5.56
C THR A 54 -7.17 -18.18 4.55
N LEU A 55 -7.00 -17.67 3.34
CA LEU A 55 -7.88 -17.99 2.19
C LEU A 55 -7.80 -19.48 1.82
N GLU A 56 -6.71 -20.18 2.14
CA GLU A 56 -6.55 -21.61 1.89
C GLU A 56 -7.45 -22.45 2.81
N ASP A 57 -7.60 -22.05 4.08
CA ASP A 57 -8.56 -22.68 4.98
C ASP A 57 -10.00 -22.54 4.42
N ALA A 58 -10.29 -21.41 3.77
CA ALA A 58 -11.57 -21.20 3.09
C ALA A 58 -11.75 -22.13 1.89
N LEU A 59 -10.72 -22.37 1.08
CA LEU A 59 -10.78 -23.32 -0.05
C LEU A 59 -11.06 -24.76 0.45
N VAL A 60 -10.45 -25.18 1.56
CA VAL A 60 -10.69 -26.50 2.17
C VAL A 60 -12.15 -26.65 2.65
N CYS A 61 -12.72 -25.59 3.24
CA CYS A 61 -14.12 -25.55 3.65
C CYS A 61 -15.07 -25.70 2.46
N LEU A 62 -14.85 -24.93 1.41
CA LEU A 62 -15.66 -24.97 0.20
C LEU A 62 -15.55 -26.32 -0.50
N ALA A 63 -14.34 -26.88 -0.63
CA ALA A 63 -14.12 -28.24 -1.16
C ALA A 63 -14.83 -29.33 -0.33
N SER A 64 -14.98 -29.08 0.97
CA SER A 64 -15.74 -29.94 1.90
C SER A 64 -17.24 -29.67 1.88
N ARG A 65 -17.74 -28.86 0.94
CA ARG A 65 -19.15 -28.44 0.79
C ARG A 65 -19.70 -27.67 1.99
N GLN A 66 -18.84 -26.91 2.65
CA GLN A 66 -19.22 -26.01 3.72
C GLN A 66 -19.01 -24.56 3.27
N PRO A 67 -20.00 -23.66 3.46
CA PRO A 67 -19.80 -22.26 3.16
C PRO A 67 -18.76 -21.67 4.10
N VAL A 68 -18.08 -20.64 3.66
CA VAL A 68 -17.15 -19.87 4.48
C VAL A 68 -17.84 -18.59 4.91
N TYR A 69 -17.60 -18.16 6.14
CA TYR A 69 -18.02 -16.84 6.59
C TYR A 69 -16.78 -15.98 6.77
N GLY A 70 -16.79 -14.81 6.14
CA GLY A 70 -15.73 -13.82 6.24
C GLY A 70 -16.28 -12.48 6.67
N VAL A 71 -15.39 -11.54 6.94
CA VAL A 71 -15.74 -10.14 7.17
C VAL A 71 -15.07 -9.29 6.11
N THR A 72 -15.81 -8.32 5.57
CA THR A 72 -15.23 -7.34 4.65
C THR A 72 -14.23 -6.46 5.38
N VAL A 73 -12.97 -6.47 4.92
CA VAL A 73 -11.91 -5.63 5.50
C VAL A 73 -12.00 -4.19 5.03
N GLU A 74 -12.68 -3.98 3.90
CA GLU A 74 -12.98 -2.68 3.31
C GLU A 74 -14.38 -2.65 2.69
N ASN A 75 -14.77 -1.51 2.11
CA ASN A 75 -16.00 -1.41 1.33
C ASN A 75 -15.89 -2.15 -0.01
N SER A 76 -16.61 -3.23 -0.18
CA SER A 76 -16.44 -4.11 -1.34
C SER A 76 -17.56 -3.94 -2.37
N ASN A 77 -17.21 -3.87 -3.65
CA ASN A 77 -18.22 -3.87 -4.72
C ASN A 77 -18.60 -5.30 -5.06
N VAL A 78 -19.89 -5.52 -5.32
CA VAL A 78 -20.40 -6.80 -5.79
C VAL A 78 -20.58 -6.72 -7.29
N ARG A 79 -19.99 -7.66 -8.02
CA ARG A 79 -19.97 -7.72 -9.48
C ARG A 79 -20.56 -9.03 -9.99
N PRO A 80 -21.05 -9.09 -11.24
CA PRO A 80 -21.58 -10.31 -11.82
C PRO A 80 -20.48 -11.23 -12.37
N GLN A 81 -19.27 -10.72 -12.54
CA GLN A 81 -18.14 -11.38 -13.20
C GLN A 81 -16.83 -11.10 -12.43
N THR A 82 -15.79 -11.88 -12.75
CA THR A 82 -14.49 -11.91 -12.08
C THR A 82 -13.50 -10.91 -12.69
N ASP A 83 -13.98 -9.68 -12.94
CA ASP A 83 -13.20 -8.57 -13.46
C ASP A 83 -13.53 -7.30 -12.66
N THR A 84 -12.49 -6.55 -12.27
CA THR A 84 -12.66 -5.28 -11.55
C THR A 84 -13.18 -4.16 -12.46
N GLY A 85 -13.00 -4.29 -13.78
CA GLY A 85 -13.53 -3.39 -14.80
C GLY A 85 -15.02 -3.63 -15.12
N ASP A 86 -15.60 -4.73 -14.65
CA ASP A 86 -17.01 -5.04 -14.90
C ASP A 86 -17.96 -4.17 -14.11
N CYS A 87 -19.19 -4.04 -14.62
CA CYS A 87 -20.21 -3.21 -13.99
C CYS A 87 -20.62 -3.72 -12.59
N ARG A 88 -20.93 -2.79 -11.67
CA ARG A 88 -21.32 -3.06 -10.28
C ARG A 88 -22.81 -3.41 -10.17
N VAL A 89 -23.14 -4.45 -9.41
CA VAL A 89 -24.54 -4.84 -9.13
C VAL A 89 -24.96 -4.54 -7.69
N GLY A 90 -24.01 -4.41 -6.75
CA GLY A 90 -24.26 -4.09 -5.34
C GLY A 90 -23.01 -3.64 -4.59
N ARG A 91 -23.11 -3.45 -3.28
CA ARG A 91 -21.96 -3.13 -2.40
C ARG A 91 -22.11 -3.80 -1.04
N ILE A 92 -20.99 -4.18 -0.44
CA ILE A 92 -20.93 -4.65 0.94
C ILE A 92 -20.09 -3.63 1.74
N PRO A 93 -20.64 -2.99 2.79
CA PRO A 93 -19.86 -2.10 3.65
C PRO A 93 -18.73 -2.83 4.39
N GLN A 94 -17.67 -2.13 4.78
CA GLN A 94 -16.63 -2.67 5.67
C GLN A 94 -17.23 -3.20 6.99
N GLY A 95 -16.62 -4.25 7.54
CA GLY A 95 -17.02 -4.85 8.82
C GLY A 95 -18.28 -5.72 8.73
N ARG A 96 -18.79 -5.97 7.52
CA ARG A 96 -19.96 -6.82 7.32
C ARG A 96 -19.54 -8.28 7.21
N VAL A 97 -20.21 -9.14 7.97
CA VAL A 97 -20.09 -10.58 7.79
C VAL A 97 -20.77 -10.99 6.49
N VAL A 98 -20.05 -11.75 5.67
CA VAL A 98 -20.52 -12.26 4.38
C VAL A 98 -20.39 -13.77 4.33
N LYS A 99 -21.34 -14.43 3.68
CA LYS A 99 -21.30 -15.85 3.40
C LYS A 99 -20.74 -16.10 2.01
N ILE A 100 -19.63 -16.81 1.94
CA ILE A 100 -18.90 -17.19 0.74
C ILE A 100 -19.28 -18.64 0.36
N ASN A 101 -19.71 -18.82 -0.89
CA ASN A 101 -20.17 -20.09 -1.44
C ASN A 101 -19.25 -20.66 -2.52
N GLY A 102 -18.30 -19.89 -3.04
CA GLY A 102 -17.36 -20.36 -4.05
C GLY A 102 -16.20 -19.40 -4.27
N VAL A 103 -15.14 -19.90 -4.89
CA VAL A 103 -13.98 -19.14 -5.33
C VAL A 103 -13.78 -19.33 -6.83
N TYR A 104 -13.45 -18.24 -7.51
CA TYR A 104 -13.24 -18.17 -8.94
C TYR A 104 -11.87 -17.53 -9.20
N ALA A 105 -11.21 -17.91 -10.29
CA ALA A 105 -10.06 -17.17 -10.81
C ALA A 105 -10.54 -15.90 -11.54
N SER A 106 -9.68 -14.89 -11.64
CA SER A 106 -9.87 -13.74 -12.52
C SER A 106 -10.23 -14.17 -13.95
N ASN A 107 -11.21 -13.50 -14.55
CA ASN A 107 -11.78 -13.80 -15.87
C ASN A 107 -12.41 -15.20 -16.03
N ALA A 108 -12.55 -15.99 -14.96
CA ALA A 108 -13.20 -17.29 -15.03
C ALA A 108 -14.73 -17.17 -15.00
N THR A 109 -15.41 -17.99 -15.82
CA THR A 109 -16.87 -18.13 -15.84
C THR A 109 -17.39 -19.20 -14.89
N ASP A 110 -16.50 -20.06 -14.39
CA ASP A 110 -16.81 -21.20 -13.52
C ASP A 110 -15.96 -21.17 -12.25
N ALA A 111 -16.53 -21.62 -11.14
CA ALA A 111 -15.84 -21.69 -9.86
C ALA A 111 -14.67 -22.68 -9.91
N LEU A 112 -13.53 -22.28 -9.34
CA LEU A 112 -12.41 -23.16 -9.00
C LEU A 112 -12.84 -24.15 -7.92
N VAL A 113 -13.51 -23.66 -6.89
CA VAL A 113 -14.08 -24.50 -5.83
C VAL A 113 -15.39 -23.88 -5.34
N ASP A 114 -16.41 -24.71 -5.10
CA ASP A 114 -17.69 -24.22 -4.56
C ASP A 114 -18.37 -25.24 -3.63
N VAL A 115 -19.34 -24.77 -2.86
CA VAL A 115 -20.12 -25.60 -1.94
C VAL A 115 -21.00 -26.63 -2.65
N SER A 116 -21.24 -26.48 -3.96
CA SER A 116 -22.01 -27.42 -4.77
C SER A 116 -21.20 -28.68 -5.13
N GLY A 117 -19.88 -28.64 -4.91
CA GLY A 117 -18.97 -29.76 -5.07
C GLY A 117 -18.07 -29.66 -6.31
N ARG A 118 -17.93 -28.48 -6.92
CA ARG A 118 -16.85 -28.25 -7.89
C ARG A 118 -15.53 -28.13 -7.14
N ASN A 119 -14.48 -28.76 -7.67
CA ASN A 119 -13.11 -28.61 -7.22
C ASN A 119 -12.16 -28.84 -8.41
N GLN A 120 -11.63 -27.74 -8.94
CA GLN A 120 -10.71 -27.68 -10.07
C GLN A 120 -9.31 -27.22 -9.63
N LEU A 121 -9.05 -27.15 -8.31
CA LEU A 121 -7.74 -26.80 -7.79
C LEU A 121 -6.72 -27.87 -8.21
N PRO A 122 -5.51 -27.48 -8.65
CA PRO A 122 -4.44 -28.43 -8.94
C PRO A 122 -4.11 -29.28 -7.71
N SER A 123 -3.96 -30.59 -7.87
CA SER A 123 -3.67 -31.51 -6.76
C SER A 123 -2.24 -31.42 -6.22
N GLU A 124 -1.42 -30.50 -6.71
CA GLU A 124 0.00 -30.29 -6.37
C GLU A 124 0.25 -28.83 -5.96
N ALA A 125 -0.58 -28.31 -5.05
CA ALA A 125 -0.27 -27.04 -4.40
C ALA A 125 0.85 -27.24 -3.38
N THR A 126 1.96 -26.52 -3.50
CA THR A 126 3.12 -26.63 -2.58
C THR A 126 3.45 -25.28 -1.95
N LEU A 127 3.92 -25.31 -0.69
CA LEU A 127 4.42 -24.13 0.00
C LEU A 127 5.69 -23.58 -0.68
N GLY A 128 5.86 -22.26 -0.63
CA GLY A 128 6.99 -21.54 -1.20
C GLY A 128 7.85 -20.88 -0.13
N TYR A 129 9.16 -20.80 -0.37
CA TYR A 129 10.04 -20.09 0.56
C TYR A 129 9.70 -18.61 0.63
N VAL A 130 9.53 -17.93 -0.49
CA VAL A 130 9.36 -16.47 -0.53
C VAL A 130 8.05 -16.04 0.13
N GLU A 131 6.98 -16.79 -0.08
CA GLU A 131 5.64 -16.43 0.35
C GLU A 131 5.32 -16.92 1.76
N ASP A 132 5.77 -18.13 2.14
CA ASP A 132 5.33 -18.80 3.37
C ASP A 132 6.42 -18.83 4.46
N VAL A 133 7.67 -19.06 4.09
CA VAL A 133 8.75 -19.34 5.06
C VAL A 133 9.64 -18.13 5.34
N GLN A 134 9.94 -17.33 4.32
CA GLN A 134 10.78 -16.13 4.43
C GLN A 134 10.21 -15.11 5.41
N PRO A 135 8.89 -14.79 5.43
CA PRO A 135 8.35 -13.85 6.42
C PRO A 135 8.56 -14.31 7.86
N ILE A 136 8.43 -15.62 8.13
CA ILE A 136 8.67 -16.22 9.45
C ILE A 136 10.14 -16.05 9.85
N LEU A 137 11.06 -16.39 8.95
CA LEU A 137 12.50 -16.34 9.20
C LEU A 137 13.02 -14.90 9.26
N VAL A 138 12.48 -13.97 8.47
CA VAL A 138 12.85 -12.55 8.52
C VAL A 138 12.34 -11.90 9.81
N LYS A 139 11.11 -12.19 10.22
CA LYS A 139 10.55 -11.68 11.47
C LYS A 139 11.35 -12.14 12.69
N THR A 140 11.86 -13.37 12.67
CA THR A 140 12.28 -14.05 13.89
C THR A 140 13.78 -14.36 13.96
N CYS A 141 14.44 -14.57 12.83
CA CYS A 141 15.83 -15.05 12.74
C CYS A 141 16.81 -14.04 12.13
N ASN A 142 16.32 -12.96 11.51
CA ASN A 142 17.11 -11.92 10.82
C ASN A 142 18.18 -11.25 11.70
N SER A 143 17.90 -11.05 13.00
CA SER A 143 18.84 -10.39 13.90
C SER A 143 20.20 -11.09 14.01
N CYS A 144 20.26 -12.40 13.76
CA CYS A 144 21.47 -13.21 13.86
C CYS A 144 21.84 -13.97 12.57
N HIS A 145 20.91 -14.15 11.63
CA HIS A 145 21.06 -14.97 10.43
C HIS A 145 20.60 -14.25 9.15
N SER A 146 21.06 -13.03 8.94
CA SER A 146 20.76 -12.18 7.78
C SER A 146 21.94 -12.05 6.83
N GLY A 147 21.75 -11.32 5.72
CA GLY A 147 22.84 -11.01 4.80
C GLY A 147 23.99 -10.23 5.45
N LEU A 148 23.70 -9.42 6.47
CA LEU A 148 24.68 -8.60 7.20
C LEU A 148 25.31 -9.34 8.39
N ILE A 149 24.52 -10.13 9.12
CA ILE A 149 24.95 -10.88 10.30
C ILE A 149 24.68 -12.36 10.07
N GLN A 150 25.73 -13.11 9.74
CA GLN A 150 25.64 -14.54 9.43
C GLN A 150 26.24 -15.36 10.58
N THR A 151 25.53 -15.46 11.70
CA THR A 151 26.00 -16.27 12.83
C THR A 151 26.17 -17.73 12.36
N LYS A 152 27.37 -18.30 12.55
CA LYS A 152 27.77 -19.61 12.00
C LYS A 152 27.73 -19.70 10.47
N GLY A 153 27.87 -18.56 9.79
CA GLY A 153 27.81 -18.43 8.34
C GLY A 153 26.47 -18.84 7.72
N LEU A 154 25.38 -18.77 8.49
CA LEU A 154 24.03 -19.06 8.03
C LEU A 154 23.27 -17.76 7.74
N GLN A 155 22.69 -17.66 6.54
CA GLN A 155 21.77 -16.61 6.13
C GLN A 155 20.41 -17.24 5.77
N VAL A 156 19.35 -16.82 6.44
CA VAL A 156 18.00 -17.38 6.26
C VAL A 156 17.01 -16.43 5.61
N THR A 157 17.45 -15.20 5.30
CA THR A 157 16.60 -14.12 4.75
C THR A 157 16.50 -14.11 3.24
N GLU A 158 17.26 -14.97 2.55
CA GLU A 158 17.21 -15.17 1.10
C GLU A 158 17.27 -16.67 0.78
N TYR A 159 16.61 -17.09 -0.30
CA TYR A 159 16.45 -18.52 -0.64
C TYR A 159 17.78 -19.19 -0.96
N ALA A 160 18.50 -18.66 -1.96
CA ALA A 160 19.76 -19.22 -2.44
C ALA A 160 20.80 -19.45 -1.31
N PRO A 161 21.07 -18.48 -0.42
CA PRO A 161 22.02 -18.69 0.67
C PRO A 161 21.47 -19.60 1.80
N LEU A 162 20.16 -19.62 2.07
CA LEU A 162 19.57 -20.60 3.00
C LEU A 162 19.81 -22.04 2.50
N MET A 163 19.57 -22.26 1.21
CA MET A 163 19.78 -23.56 0.57
C MET A 163 21.27 -23.93 0.45
N ALA A 164 22.17 -22.94 0.39
CA ALA A 164 23.61 -23.16 0.41
C ALA A 164 24.10 -23.69 1.78
N GLY A 165 23.37 -23.41 2.86
CA GLY A 165 23.66 -23.94 4.20
C GLY A 165 24.47 -22.98 5.08
N SER A 166 25.13 -23.56 6.09
CA SER A 166 25.96 -22.85 7.07
C SER A 166 27.43 -23.27 6.95
N GLU A 167 28.30 -22.71 7.78
CA GLU A 167 29.69 -23.19 7.93
C GLU A 167 29.79 -24.68 8.30
N ASN A 168 28.73 -25.26 8.88
CA ASN A 168 28.68 -26.67 9.28
C ASN A 168 28.03 -27.58 8.22
N GLY A 169 27.74 -27.05 7.02
CA GLY A 169 27.10 -27.78 5.93
C GLY A 169 25.61 -27.44 5.74
N PRO A 170 24.88 -28.23 4.93
CA PRO A 170 23.49 -27.99 4.61
C PRO A 170 22.61 -27.90 5.85
N VAL A 171 21.73 -26.90 5.89
CA VAL A 171 20.73 -26.77 6.97
C VAL A 171 19.33 -27.20 6.55
N ILE A 172 19.09 -27.29 5.23
CA ILE A 172 17.89 -27.84 4.61
C ILE A 172 18.28 -29.07 3.79
N VAL A 173 17.51 -30.15 3.97
CA VAL A 173 17.49 -31.32 3.10
C VAL A 173 16.10 -31.38 2.48
N PRO A 174 15.94 -30.95 1.20
CA PRO A 174 14.64 -31.00 0.52
C PRO A 174 14.02 -32.40 0.55
N GLY A 175 12.77 -32.48 0.96
CA GLY A 175 12.02 -33.72 1.10
C GLY A 175 12.21 -34.45 2.44
N ASP A 176 13.04 -33.93 3.35
CA ASP A 176 13.37 -34.60 4.61
C ASP A 176 13.58 -33.58 5.75
N ALA A 177 12.50 -33.24 6.46
CA ALA A 177 12.56 -32.36 7.62
C ALA A 177 13.39 -32.96 8.76
N GLU A 178 13.33 -34.29 8.97
CA GLU A 178 14.09 -34.99 10.01
C GLU A 178 15.59 -35.04 9.74
N ALA A 179 16.02 -34.87 8.49
CA ALA A 179 17.43 -34.68 8.13
C ALA A 179 17.86 -33.20 8.12
N SER A 180 16.93 -32.26 8.30
CA SER A 180 17.18 -30.82 8.19
C SER A 180 17.53 -30.17 9.52
N VAL A 181 18.75 -29.62 9.61
CA VAL A 181 19.24 -28.94 10.83
C VAL A 181 18.38 -27.73 11.20
N LEU A 182 17.83 -27.01 10.21
CA LEU A 182 16.92 -25.89 10.47
C LEU A 182 15.71 -26.37 11.28
N TRP A 183 15.09 -27.49 10.85
CA TRP A 183 13.91 -28.04 11.51
C TRP A 183 14.22 -28.46 12.95
N HIS A 184 15.30 -29.21 13.18
CA HIS A 184 15.69 -29.60 14.53
C HIS A 184 15.89 -28.43 15.49
N MET A 185 16.51 -27.34 15.01
CA MET A 185 16.74 -26.15 15.84
C MET A 185 15.41 -25.44 16.19
N VAL A 186 14.47 -25.42 15.25
CA VAL A 186 13.13 -24.83 15.41
C VAL A 186 12.23 -25.69 16.29
N GLU A 187 12.16 -27.00 16.05
CA GLU A 187 11.32 -27.95 16.79
C GLU A 187 11.75 -28.03 18.26
N SER A 188 13.06 -28.09 18.52
CA SER A 188 13.61 -28.17 19.88
C SER A 188 13.55 -26.87 20.67
N GLY A 189 13.09 -25.77 20.06
CA GLY A 189 13.05 -24.44 20.69
C GLY A 189 14.44 -23.83 20.96
N LEU A 190 15.51 -24.40 20.39
CA LEU A 190 16.86 -23.84 20.49
C LEU A 190 17.02 -22.59 19.62
N MET A 191 16.22 -22.49 18.56
CA MET A 191 16.07 -21.29 17.75
C MET A 191 14.58 -20.95 17.56
N PRO A 192 14.21 -19.66 17.58
CA PRO A 192 15.07 -18.51 17.83
C PRO A 192 15.50 -18.42 19.32
N MET A 193 16.60 -17.75 19.63
CA MET A 193 17.02 -17.58 21.04
C MET A 193 16.12 -16.61 21.84
N VAL A 194 15.21 -15.90 21.17
CA VAL A 194 14.37 -14.83 21.73
C VAL A 194 12.89 -15.20 21.82
N GLY A 195 12.59 -16.47 22.05
CA GLY A 195 11.22 -17.00 22.16
C GLY A 195 11.05 -18.29 21.37
N GLU A 196 9.85 -18.83 21.29
CA GLU A 196 9.57 -19.94 20.39
C GLU A 196 8.69 -19.49 19.22
N LEU A 197 8.86 -20.11 18.06
CA LEU A 197 7.91 -19.98 16.96
C LEU A 197 6.55 -20.57 17.37
N SER A 198 5.47 -20.04 16.79
CA SER A 198 4.16 -20.64 16.96
C SER A 198 4.11 -22.05 16.36
N ASP A 199 3.23 -22.93 16.87
CA ASP A 199 3.07 -24.28 16.32
C ASP A 199 2.76 -24.25 14.81
N LEU A 200 2.06 -23.22 14.35
CA LEU A 200 1.75 -23.00 12.93
C LEU A 200 2.99 -22.63 12.11
N ASP A 201 3.84 -21.75 12.63
CA ASP A 201 5.08 -21.35 11.95
C ASP A 201 6.07 -22.53 11.88
N LYS A 202 6.16 -23.31 12.97
CA LYS A 202 6.95 -24.56 13.00
C LYS A 202 6.45 -25.52 11.92
N GLU A 203 5.14 -25.77 11.88
CA GLU A 203 4.53 -26.68 10.91
C GLU A 203 4.70 -26.20 9.46
N THR A 204 4.62 -24.90 9.21
CA THR A 204 4.85 -24.29 7.88
C THR A 204 6.27 -24.57 7.38
N ILE A 205 7.28 -24.39 8.25
CA ILE A 205 8.67 -24.70 7.93
C ILE A 205 8.86 -26.21 7.69
N ARG A 206 8.25 -27.06 8.51
CA ARG A 206 8.33 -28.53 8.39
C ARG A 206 7.77 -29.01 7.05
N LEU A 207 6.54 -28.60 6.73
CA LEU A 207 5.84 -28.99 5.51
C LEU A 207 6.53 -28.47 4.26
N TRP A 208 6.99 -27.22 4.26
CA TRP A 208 7.77 -26.68 3.14
C TRP A 208 9.03 -27.50 2.87
N ILE A 209 9.74 -27.95 3.91
CA ILE A 209 10.92 -28.83 3.75
C ILE A 209 10.50 -30.18 3.17
N GLU A 210 9.44 -30.80 3.71
CA GLU A 210 8.91 -32.09 3.23
C GLU A 210 8.43 -32.04 1.78
N ASP A 211 7.90 -30.90 1.34
CA ASP A 211 7.42 -30.65 -0.02
C ASP A 211 8.55 -30.29 -1.00
N GLY A 212 9.81 -30.43 -0.58
CA GLY A 212 10.97 -30.24 -1.44
C GLY A 212 11.56 -28.84 -1.41
N ALA A 213 11.21 -28.02 -0.41
CA ALA A 213 11.81 -26.72 -0.13
C ALA A 213 11.84 -25.78 -1.36
N ALA A 214 10.72 -25.65 -2.06
CA ALA A 214 10.62 -24.83 -3.27
C ALA A 214 10.83 -23.33 -2.98
N GLU A 215 11.42 -22.60 -3.92
CA GLU A 215 11.64 -21.15 -3.77
C GLU A 215 10.32 -20.35 -3.76
N GLN A 216 9.38 -20.77 -4.61
CA GLN A 216 8.07 -20.14 -4.80
C GLN A 216 6.99 -21.20 -4.63
N ARG A 217 5.76 -20.77 -4.35
CA ARG A 217 4.61 -21.66 -4.37
C ARG A 217 4.42 -22.27 -5.76
N SER A 218 3.80 -23.43 -5.80
CA SER A 218 3.27 -24.00 -7.05
C SER A 218 1.81 -24.37 -6.87
N GLY A 219 0.99 -24.28 -7.93
CA GLY A 219 -0.36 -24.83 -7.96
C GLY A 219 -1.50 -24.03 -7.32
N LEU A 220 -1.28 -22.86 -6.70
CA LEU A 220 -2.36 -21.96 -6.24
C LEU A 220 -2.30 -20.60 -6.95
N PRO A 221 -3.44 -20.04 -7.42
CA PRO A 221 -3.50 -18.66 -7.89
C PRO A 221 -3.26 -17.66 -6.75
N ASP A 222 -2.66 -16.51 -7.07
CA ASP A 222 -2.48 -15.39 -6.14
C ASP A 222 -3.86 -14.94 -5.60
N PRO A 223 -4.03 -14.68 -4.28
CA PRO A 223 -5.25 -14.08 -3.73
C PRO A 223 -5.74 -12.82 -4.46
N ALA A 224 -4.83 -12.00 -5.00
CA ALA A 224 -5.16 -10.84 -5.83
C ALA A 224 -5.95 -11.22 -7.10
N ASP A 225 -5.71 -12.43 -7.61
CA ASP A 225 -6.35 -13.03 -8.79
C ASP A 225 -7.56 -13.90 -8.45
N LEU A 226 -8.05 -13.86 -7.22
CA LEU A 226 -9.19 -14.65 -6.75
C LEU A 226 -10.43 -13.81 -6.45
N TRP A 227 -11.58 -14.42 -6.69
CA TRP A 227 -12.91 -13.82 -6.49
C TRP A 227 -13.80 -14.76 -5.69
N LEU A 228 -14.51 -14.20 -4.72
CA LEU A 228 -15.39 -14.90 -3.81
C LEU A 228 -16.84 -14.67 -4.21
N GLU A 229 -17.58 -15.77 -4.41
CA GLU A 229 -19.02 -15.73 -4.56
C GLU A 229 -19.67 -15.55 -3.20
N VAL A 230 -20.29 -14.39 -2.99
CA VAL A 230 -21.00 -14.01 -1.76
C VAL A 230 -22.50 -14.15 -1.93
N ASP A 231 -23.24 -14.33 -0.84
CA ASP A 231 -24.71 -14.35 -0.89
C ASP A 231 -25.24 -12.95 -1.29
N PRO A 232 -26.13 -12.83 -2.29
CA PRO A 232 -26.74 -11.55 -2.65
C PRO A 232 -27.43 -10.84 -1.48
N ALA A 233 -27.91 -11.59 -0.48
CA ALA A 233 -28.55 -11.04 0.71
C ALA A 233 -27.57 -10.26 1.62
N ASP A 234 -26.27 -10.49 1.48
CA ASP A 234 -25.23 -9.81 2.26
C ASP A 234 -24.84 -8.45 1.64
N ALA A 235 -25.42 -8.10 0.48
CA ALA A 235 -25.12 -6.90 -0.29
C ALA A 235 -26.25 -5.86 -0.29
N ASP A 236 -25.86 -4.59 -0.24
CA ASP A 236 -26.74 -3.44 -0.35
C ASP A 236 -26.94 -3.02 -1.82
N VAL A 237 -28.15 -2.52 -2.12
CA VAL A 237 -28.50 -1.95 -3.44
C VAL A 237 -27.81 -0.61 -3.64
N VAL A 238 -27.46 -0.30 -4.89
CA VAL A 238 -26.62 0.85 -5.25
C VAL A 238 -27.27 1.65 -6.38
N ASN A 239 -27.11 2.98 -6.35
CA ASN A 239 -27.83 3.88 -7.26
C ASN A 239 -27.35 3.82 -8.72
N ASN A 240 -26.19 3.21 -8.97
CA ASN A 240 -25.54 3.05 -10.27
C ASN A 240 -25.39 1.57 -10.67
N ALA A 241 -26.29 0.71 -10.20
CA ALA A 241 -26.23 -0.71 -10.51
C ALA A 241 -26.49 -0.98 -11.99
N CYS A 242 -25.89 -2.05 -12.53
CA CYS A 242 -26.20 -2.55 -13.86
C CYS A 242 -27.70 -2.85 -14.02
N ALA A 243 -28.17 -2.93 -15.27
CA ALA A 243 -29.54 -3.34 -15.56
C ALA A 243 -29.85 -4.72 -14.91
N GLY A 244 -30.85 -4.75 -14.01
CA GLY A 244 -31.22 -5.93 -13.23
C GLY A 244 -30.69 -5.94 -11.78
N GLY A 245 -29.64 -5.17 -11.48
CA GLY A 245 -29.05 -5.04 -10.13
C GLY A 245 -28.71 -6.38 -9.47
N LEU A 246 -28.66 -6.41 -8.13
CA LEU A 246 -28.46 -7.65 -7.35
C LEU A 246 -29.46 -8.76 -7.72
N THR A 247 -30.71 -8.40 -8.05
CA THR A 247 -31.77 -9.37 -8.37
C THR A 247 -31.65 -10.01 -9.75
N GLY A 248 -30.88 -9.40 -10.65
CA GLY A 248 -30.70 -9.84 -12.04
C GLY A 248 -29.33 -10.44 -12.32
N ALA A 249 -28.41 -10.40 -11.35
CA ALA A 249 -27.08 -10.99 -11.48
C ALA A 249 -27.15 -12.52 -11.38
N SER A 250 -26.46 -13.23 -12.28
CA SER A 250 -26.33 -14.69 -12.23
C SER A 250 -25.44 -15.17 -11.07
N THR A 251 -24.54 -14.32 -10.63
CA THR A 251 -23.50 -14.54 -9.62
C THR A 251 -23.21 -13.20 -8.95
N THR A 252 -22.84 -13.23 -7.68
CA THR A 252 -22.48 -12.04 -6.89
C THR A 252 -21.08 -12.24 -6.34
N LEU A 253 -20.11 -11.58 -6.96
CA LEU A 253 -18.68 -11.80 -6.77
C LEU A 253 -18.01 -10.58 -6.14
N VAL A 254 -17.05 -10.83 -5.26
CA VAL A 254 -16.21 -9.83 -4.59
C VAL A 254 -14.75 -10.29 -4.69
N ASN A 255 -13.81 -9.38 -4.94
CA ASN A 255 -12.39 -9.75 -4.94
C ASN A 255 -11.96 -10.30 -3.57
N ALA A 256 -11.16 -11.36 -3.56
CA ALA A 256 -10.81 -12.09 -2.35
C ALA A 256 -9.97 -11.29 -1.35
N GLU A 257 -9.18 -10.31 -1.81
CA GLU A 257 -8.41 -9.42 -0.91
C GLU A 257 -9.30 -8.57 -0.01
N LEU A 258 -10.56 -8.35 -0.41
CA LEU A 258 -11.50 -7.47 0.31
C LEU A 258 -12.30 -8.18 1.40
N ILE A 259 -12.10 -9.50 1.58
CA ILE A 259 -12.81 -10.29 2.59
C ILE A 259 -11.82 -11.17 3.33
N ALA A 260 -11.70 -10.98 4.64
CA ALA A 260 -10.95 -11.88 5.50
C ALA A 260 -11.85 -13.04 5.94
N PRO A 261 -11.48 -14.31 5.67
CA PRO A 261 -12.23 -15.46 6.14
C PRO A 261 -12.12 -15.59 7.66
N LEU A 262 -13.21 -15.93 8.33
CA LEU A 262 -13.27 -16.04 9.80
C LEU A 262 -13.71 -17.42 10.28
N SER A 263 -14.67 -18.06 9.62
CA SER A 263 -15.20 -19.36 10.09
C SER A 263 -15.72 -20.27 8.99
N CYS A 264 -15.58 -21.57 9.24
CA CYS A 264 -16.06 -22.64 8.38
C CYS A 264 -17.46 -23.12 8.77
N GLY A 265 -18.41 -23.09 7.83
CA GLY A 265 -19.72 -23.74 7.94
C GLY A 265 -20.74 -23.04 8.85
N THR A 266 -20.30 -22.21 9.81
CA THR A 266 -21.15 -21.47 10.74
C THR A 266 -20.76 -19.99 10.79
N PRO A 267 -21.72 -19.05 10.91
CA PRO A 267 -21.41 -17.62 11.08
C PRO A 267 -20.57 -17.37 12.34
N PRO A 268 -19.61 -16.43 12.31
CA PRO A 268 -18.81 -16.09 13.49
C PRO A 268 -19.66 -15.35 14.53
N GLU A 269 -19.31 -15.51 15.81
CA GLU A 269 -19.92 -14.69 16.87
C GLU A 269 -19.50 -13.22 16.73
N GLN A 270 -20.39 -12.29 17.09
CA GLN A 270 -20.12 -10.85 16.94
C GLN A 270 -18.85 -10.42 17.68
N ALA A 271 -18.55 -10.98 18.84
CA ALA A 271 -17.33 -10.68 19.60
C ALA A 271 -16.04 -11.07 18.83
N VAL A 272 -16.09 -12.11 18.00
CA VAL A 272 -14.96 -12.51 17.14
C VAL A 272 -14.79 -11.51 16.01
N VAL A 273 -15.88 -11.05 15.42
CA VAL A 273 -15.89 -10.00 14.38
C VAL A 273 -15.34 -8.69 14.94
N ASP A 274 -15.84 -8.24 16.09
CA ASP A 274 -15.40 -7.00 16.73
C ASP A 274 -13.91 -7.07 17.12
N ALA A 275 -13.44 -8.20 17.65
CA ALA A 275 -12.04 -8.40 17.98
C ALA A 275 -11.13 -8.45 16.75
N PHE A 276 -11.62 -9.00 15.64
CA PHE A 276 -10.90 -9.01 14.37
C PHE A 276 -10.79 -7.59 13.79
N LEU A 277 -11.89 -6.84 13.76
CA LEU A 277 -11.90 -5.46 13.27
C LEU A 277 -11.02 -4.54 14.13
N ALA A 278 -11.06 -4.69 15.46
CA ALA A 278 -10.18 -3.94 16.35
C ALA A 278 -8.68 -4.22 16.09
N ARG A 279 -8.32 -5.44 15.67
CA ARG A 279 -6.93 -5.76 15.30
C ARG A 279 -6.51 -5.18 13.96
N LEU A 280 -7.43 -5.11 13.00
CA LEU A 280 -7.18 -4.41 11.73
C LEU A 280 -6.95 -2.92 11.94
N GLU A 281 -7.62 -2.32 12.93
CA GLU A 281 -7.46 -0.91 13.29
C GLU A 281 -6.15 -0.60 14.02
N THR A 282 -5.59 -1.54 14.79
CA THR A 282 -4.37 -1.31 15.60
C THR A 282 -3.08 -1.86 14.98
N GLY A 283 -3.15 -2.71 13.95
CA GLY A 283 -1.98 -3.35 13.34
C GLY A 283 -1.22 -4.33 14.23
N ASP A 284 -1.76 -4.70 15.40
CA ASP A 284 -1.09 -5.54 16.39
C ASP A 284 -1.20 -7.04 16.08
N ALA A 285 -0.04 -7.70 15.98
CA ALA A 285 0.08 -9.16 16.13
C ALA A 285 -0.17 -9.57 17.60
N PRO A 286 -0.64 -10.80 17.90
CA PRO A 286 -1.06 -11.17 19.26
C PRO A 286 0.08 -11.02 20.28
N ALA A 287 -0.19 -10.23 21.33
CA ALA A 287 0.70 -10.04 22.46
C ALA A 287 0.85 -11.34 23.27
N ALA A 288 2.08 -11.84 23.35
CA ALA A 288 2.50 -12.71 24.44
C ALA A 288 2.47 -11.92 25.75
N SER A 289 2.01 -12.56 26.81
CA SER A 289 1.86 -11.99 28.15
C SER A 289 3.15 -11.36 28.67
N THR A 290 3.19 -10.04 28.85
CA THR A 290 4.29 -9.37 29.54
C THR A 290 3.99 -9.19 31.01
N GLY A 291 4.80 -9.86 31.84
CA GLY A 291 5.00 -9.47 33.22
C GLY A 291 5.91 -8.25 33.36
N ALA A 292 5.57 -7.43 34.34
CA ALA A 292 6.38 -6.44 35.05
C ALA A 292 6.85 -5.17 34.31
N ALA A 293 6.26 -4.06 34.77
CA ALA A 293 6.59 -2.67 34.47
C ALA A 293 7.91 -2.18 35.09
N ALA A 294 8.53 -1.17 34.46
CA ALA A 294 9.38 -0.14 35.06
C ALA A 294 9.53 1.05 34.06
N PRO A 295 9.77 2.30 34.52
CA PRO A 295 8.82 3.38 34.26
C PRO A 295 9.27 4.46 33.25
N ALA A 296 8.28 5.26 32.88
CA ALA A 296 8.35 6.46 32.05
C ALA A 296 9.45 7.44 32.48
N ALA A 297 10.21 7.91 31.49
CA ALA A 297 10.99 9.14 31.59
C ALA A 297 10.15 10.27 31.00
N GLU A 298 9.83 11.24 31.85
CA GLU A 298 9.26 12.54 31.49
C GLU A 298 10.19 13.26 30.52
N GLU A 299 9.69 13.63 29.34
CA GLU A 299 10.40 14.55 28.46
C GLU A 299 10.06 15.98 28.87
N SER A 300 11.04 16.62 29.52
CA SER A 300 10.97 18.01 29.94
C SER A 300 10.98 18.93 28.72
N ALA A 301 10.02 19.85 28.68
CA ALA A 301 10.04 21.02 27.84
C ALA A 301 11.37 21.78 27.95
N ALA A 302 12.05 21.95 26.82
CA ALA A 302 13.05 22.99 26.65
C ALA A 302 12.90 23.59 25.26
N SER A 303 12.35 24.81 25.23
CA SER A 303 12.38 25.67 24.06
C SER A 303 13.81 25.98 23.66
N THR A 304 14.13 25.82 22.38
CA THR A 304 15.09 26.68 21.70
C THR A 304 14.53 27.06 20.34
N THR A 305 14.23 28.34 20.22
CA THR A 305 14.06 29.07 18.97
C THR A 305 15.17 28.71 17.98
N SER A 306 14.83 28.19 16.81
CA SER A 306 15.70 28.29 15.64
C SER A 306 14.87 28.48 14.38
N SER A 307 15.13 29.61 13.72
CA SER A 307 14.79 29.89 12.34
C SER A 307 15.26 28.74 11.45
N GLY A 308 14.36 28.10 10.70
CA GLY A 308 14.74 27.13 9.66
C GLY A 308 15.67 27.80 8.63
N PRO A 309 16.74 27.14 8.18
CA PRO A 309 17.66 27.71 7.21
C PRO A 309 17.01 27.75 5.82
N ALA A 310 17.38 28.75 5.03
CA ALA A 310 17.14 28.74 3.59
C ALA A 310 18.06 27.69 2.94
N TYR A 311 17.49 26.65 2.33
CA TYR A 311 18.22 25.69 1.53
C TYR A 311 18.53 26.31 0.16
N ALA A 312 19.81 26.43 -0.18
CA ALA A 312 20.28 27.03 -1.42
C ALA A 312 21.17 26.03 -2.18
N THR A 313 20.77 25.65 -3.39
CA THR A 313 21.60 24.86 -4.34
C THR A 313 21.41 25.32 -5.79
N GLY A 314 22.31 24.84 -6.67
CA GLY A 314 23.00 25.60 -7.72
C GLY A 314 22.41 25.67 -9.13
N SER A 315 21.09 25.60 -9.33
CA SER A 315 20.54 25.69 -10.70
C SER A 315 20.36 27.15 -11.19
N ALA A 316 21.36 27.68 -11.90
CA ALA A 316 21.21 28.92 -12.68
C ALA A 316 20.12 28.81 -13.77
N ALA A 317 19.82 27.57 -14.21
CA ALA A 317 18.95 27.25 -15.34
C ALA A 317 17.47 27.01 -15.00
N ALA A 318 17.02 27.32 -13.77
CA ALA A 318 15.64 27.08 -13.32
C ALA A 318 14.58 28.02 -13.92
N GLY A 319 14.95 29.14 -14.56
CA GLY A 319 13.99 30.11 -15.11
C GLY A 319 12.89 30.64 -14.17
N VAL A 320 12.97 30.33 -12.86
CA VAL A 320 12.23 30.99 -11.78
C VAL A 320 12.49 32.49 -11.87
N GLN A 321 11.42 33.26 -11.98
CA GLN A 321 11.45 34.71 -12.22
C GLN A 321 11.18 35.50 -10.93
N ALA A 322 10.54 34.86 -9.95
CA ALA A 322 10.13 35.53 -8.73
C ALA A 322 11.33 35.81 -7.81
N ALA A 323 11.39 37.04 -7.28
CA ALA A 323 12.30 37.40 -6.20
C ALA A 323 11.90 36.67 -4.91
N ALA A 324 12.90 36.34 -4.08
CA ALA A 324 12.66 35.86 -2.73
C ALA A 324 11.84 36.90 -1.95
N LEU A 325 10.86 36.42 -1.17
CA LEU A 325 10.05 37.25 -0.29
C LEU A 325 10.88 37.84 0.85
N GLY A 326 11.89 37.09 1.33
CA GLY A 326 12.72 37.51 2.46
C GLY A 326 11.95 37.62 3.77
N LEU A 327 10.81 36.93 3.88
CA LEU A 327 9.98 36.90 5.07
C LEU A 327 10.39 35.74 5.99
N PRO A 328 10.26 35.87 7.31
CA PRO A 328 10.35 34.72 8.20
C PRO A 328 9.31 33.66 7.81
N ALA A 329 9.67 32.38 7.95
CA ALA A 329 8.72 31.29 7.72
C ALA A 329 7.50 31.44 8.66
N PRO A 330 6.26 31.24 8.17
CA PRO A 330 5.07 31.10 9.03
C PRO A 330 5.30 30.05 10.12
N THR A 331 4.77 30.28 11.31
CA THR A 331 4.83 29.36 12.46
C THR A 331 3.41 29.15 12.99
N ASP A 332 3.19 28.19 13.90
CA ASP A 332 1.84 27.90 14.41
C ASP A 332 1.13 29.13 15.02
N ALA A 333 1.92 30.11 15.50
CA ALA A 333 1.42 31.38 16.01
C ALA A 333 0.70 32.24 14.94
N ASP A 334 0.97 32.01 13.66
CA ASP A 334 0.33 32.70 12.54
C ASP A 334 -1.05 32.16 12.18
N GLY A 335 -1.37 30.97 12.67
CA GLY A 335 -2.59 30.25 12.30
C GLY A 335 -2.46 29.54 10.95
N TRP A 336 -3.25 28.48 10.82
CA TRP A 336 -3.30 27.63 9.64
C TRP A 336 -4.13 28.29 8.53
N MET A 337 -3.80 27.99 7.27
CA MET A 337 -4.42 28.60 6.09
C MET A 337 -4.31 30.13 6.02
N THR A 338 -3.33 30.72 6.72
CA THR A 338 -3.07 32.16 6.71
C THR A 338 -1.83 32.45 5.85
N PRO A 339 -2.00 32.94 4.61
CA PRO A 339 -0.89 33.16 3.70
C PRO A 339 -0.08 34.41 4.06
N ARG A 340 1.23 34.37 3.78
CA ARG A 340 2.15 35.52 3.84
C ARG A 340 2.60 35.93 2.44
N GLY A 341 3.25 37.09 2.33
CA GLY A 341 3.83 37.52 1.04
C GLY A 341 2.82 38.12 0.07
N GLY A 342 1.69 38.64 0.58
CA GLY A 342 0.68 39.33 -0.23
C GLY A 342 -0.26 38.39 -1.00
N PHE A 343 -0.35 37.12 -0.59
CA PHE A 343 -1.34 36.19 -1.12
C PHE A 343 -2.63 36.23 -0.30
N CYS A 344 -3.74 35.90 -0.94
CA CYS A 344 -5.05 35.71 -0.33
C CYS A 344 -5.48 34.28 -0.55
N VAL A 345 -6.23 33.72 0.40
CA VAL A 345 -6.80 32.38 0.31
C VAL A 345 -8.32 32.50 0.34
N GLU A 346 -8.96 31.86 -0.62
CA GLU A 346 -10.41 31.78 -0.74
C GLU A 346 -10.83 30.31 -0.71
N GLN A 347 -11.70 29.94 0.24
CA GLN A 347 -12.24 28.59 0.31
C GLN A 347 -13.37 28.40 -0.69
N HIS A 348 -13.29 27.30 -1.46
CA HIS A 348 -14.26 26.89 -2.46
C HIS A 348 -15.05 25.65 -2.03
N LEU A 349 -14.38 24.68 -1.40
CA LEU A 349 -15.03 23.54 -0.76
C LEU A 349 -14.57 23.43 0.70
N PRO A 350 -15.49 23.17 1.64
CA PRO A 350 -15.13 22.83 3.00
C PRO A 350 -14.54 21.43 3.09
N ASP A 351 -13.85 21.14 4.19
CA ASP A 351 -13.44 19.79 4.54
C ASP A 351 -14.66 18.86 4.55
N ASN A 352 -14.56 17.79 3.78
CA ASN A 352 -15.63 16.82 3.57
C ASN A 352 -15.15 15.38 3.79
N GLN A 353 -13.94 15.23 4.36
CA GLN A 353 -13.28 13.96 4.64
C GLN A 353 -12.94 13.17 3.37
N ARG A 354 -13.02 13.78 2.18
CA ARG A 354 -12.59 13.17 0.92
C ARG A 354 -11.35 13.86 0.40
N SER A 355 -10.19 13.31 0.74
CA SER A 355 -8.88 13.81 0.32
C SER A 355 -8.84 14.16 -1.17
N ILE A 356 -8.32 15.33 -1.51
CA ILE A 356 -8.12 15.74 -2.91
C ILE A 356 -6.67 15.46 -3.31
N THR A 357 -6.43 14.36 -4.00
CA THR A 357 -5.07 13.84 -4.30
C THR A 357 -4.47 14.38 -5.58
N ALA A 358 -5.30 14.82 -6.53
CA ALA A 358 -4.86 15.45 -7.76
C ALA A 358 -5.96 16.39 -8.27
N ILE A 359 -5.53 17.48 -8.93
CA ILE A 359 -6.44 18.48 -9.49
C ILE A 359 -5.92 18.98 -10.83
N THR A 360 -6.81 19.23 -11.79
CA THR A 360 -6.45 19.85 -13.08
C THR A 360 -7.62 20.65 -13.67
N PHE A 361 -7.31 21.64 -14.51
CA PHE A 361 -8.31 22.44 -15.22
C PHE A 361 -8.38 22.07 -16.70
N ALA A 362 -9.59 22.00 -17.22
CA ALA A 362 -9.80 22.16 -18.65
C ALA A 362 -9.63 23.65 -19.05
N PRO A 363 -9.27 23.95 -20.32
CA PRO A 363 -9.16 25.31 -20.82
C PRO A 363 -10.46 26.14 -20.72
N ASP A 364 -11.61 25.48 -20.62
CA ASP A 364 -12.92 26.12 -20.47
C ASP A 364 -13.26 26.48 -19.01
N GLY A 365 -12.39 26.17 -18.05
CA GLY A 365 -12.52 26.51 -16.64
C GLY A 365 -13.18 25.42 -15.78
N ARG A 366 -13.57 24.26 -16.34
CA ARG A 366 -13.97 23.11 -15.53
C ARG A 366 -12.80 22.60 -14.71
N LEU A 367 -13.03 22.37 -13.42
CA LEU A 367 -12.04 21.79 -12.51
C LEU A 367 -12.33 20.30 -12.30
N PHE A 368 -11.31 19.46 -12.47
CA PHE A 368 -11.37 18.03 -12.21
C PHE A 368 -10.60 17.73 -10.92
N LEU A 369 -11.20 16.91 -10.07
CA LEU A 369 -10.67 16.53 -8.76
C LEU A 369 -10.60 15.01 -8.67
N ALA A 370 -9.44 14.46 -8.30
CA ALA A 370 -9.32 13.09 -7.84
C ALA A 370 -9.61 13.05 -6.34
N LEU A 371 -10.51 12.15 -5.93
CA LEU A 371 -11.06 12.12 -4.58
C LEU A 371 -10.82 10.76 -3.93
N ASP A 372 -10.06 10.80 -2.83
CA ASP A 372 -9.83 9.71 -1.87
C ASP A 372 -10.91 9.76 -0.75
N SER A 373 -11.07 8.70 0.05
CA SER A 373 -12.08 8.53 1.10
C SER A 373 -11.38 8.66 2.43
N PRO A 374 -12.12 8.92 3.53
CA PRO A 374 -11.48 9.09 4.81
C PRO A 374 -10.72 7.80 5.18
N PRO A 375 -9.49 7.90 5.71
CA PRO A 375 -8.80 6.75 6.26
C PRO A 375 -9.64 6.14 7.38
N THR A 376 -9.86 4.83 7.32
CA THR A 376 -10.40 4.07 8.45
C THR A 376 -9.23 3.67 9.35
N GLY A 377 -8.78 4.55 10.25
CA GLY A 377 -7.71 4.23 11.21
C GLY A 377 -6.85 5.43 11.64
N GLU A 378 -5.94 5.21 12.59
CA GLU A 378 -4.89 6.19 12.94
C GLU A 378 -3.79 6.17 11.86
N ALA A 379 -3.51 7.34 11.27
CA ALA A 379 -2.53 7.47 10.20
C ALA A 379 -1.09 7.45 10.74
N ASP A 380 -0.21 6.66 10.13
CA ASP A 380 1.23 6.81 10.33
C ASP A 380 1.70 8.10 9.64
N PRO A 381 2.20 9.10 10.39
CA PRO A 381 2.63 10.37 9.81
C PRO A 381 3.89 10.28 8.92
N LEU A 382 4.61 9.16 8.94
CA LEU A 382 5.82 8.92 8.16
C LEU A 382 5.58 8.14 6.87
N VAL A 383 4.43 7.48 6.75
CA VAL A 383 4.01 6.81 5.52
C VAL A 383 3.05 7.74 4.79
N LEU A 384 3.50 8.31 3.67
CA LEU A 384 2.63 9.03 2.74
C LEU A 384 1.62 8.05 2.15
N TYR A 385 0.55 7.77 2.90
CA TYR A 385 -0.66 7.03 2.52
C TYR A 385 -0.41 5.81 1.61
N ASP A 386 -0.53 4.60 2.16
CA ASP A 386 -0.61 3.31 1.44
C ASP A 386 -1.19 3.41 0.00
N ALA A 387 -0.50 2.81 -0.97
CA ALA A 387 -0.94 2.70 -2.36
C ALA A 387 -2.29 1.96 -2.53
N TYR A 388 -2.73 1.27 -1.47
CA TYR A 388 -4.00 0.54 -1.36
C TYR A 388 -5.10 1.31 -0.62
N HIS A 389 -4.96 2.63 -0.40
CA HIS A 389 -6.08 3.44 0.08
C HIS A 389 -7.24 3.47 -0.94
N PRO A 390 -8.45 3.02 -0.58
CA PRO A 390 -9.60 3.19 -1.44
C PRO A 390 -10.11 4.64 -1.32
N SER A 391 -9.90 5.51 -2.31
CA SER A 391 -11.08 6.04 -2.99
C SER A 391 -10.88 6.47 -4.42
N ARG A 392 -12.05 6.65 -5.01
CA ARG A 392 -12.45 5.81 -6.12
C ARG A 392 -12.81 6.69 -7.31
N ALA A 393 -12.84 8.02 -7.17
CA ALA A 393 -13.56 8.87 -8.10
C ALA A 393 -12.78 10.04 -8.68
N VAL A 394 -13.12 10.38 -9.93
CA VAL A 394 -12.86 11.70 -10.51
C VAL A 394 -14.18 12.46 -10.52
N ALA A 395 -14.16 13.68 -10.02
CA ALA A 395 -15.30 14.58 -10.02
C ALA A 395 -15.02 15.87 -10.78
N VAL A 396 -16.06 16.44 -11.37
CA VAL A 396 -16.05 17.77 -11.96
C VAL A 396 -16.64 18.76 -10.96
N TYR A 397 -15.95 19.87 -10.76
CA TYR A 397 -16.37 21.01 -9.96
C TYR A 397 -16.41 22.27 -10.82
N ASP A 398 -17.47 23.06 -10.68
CA ASP A 398 -17.58 24.36 -11.32
C ASP A 398 -17.20 25.46 -10.30
N PRO A 399 -16.04 26.11 -10.48
CA PRO A 399 -15.55 27.12 -9.55
C PRO A 399 -16.38 28.42 -9.56
N VAL A 400 -17.16 28.68 -10.62
CA VAL A 400 -17.97 29.90 -10.76
C VAL A 400 -19.29 29.75 -10.00
N SER A 401 -20.03 28.69 -10.28
CA SER A 401 -21.32 28.45 -9.59
C SER A 401 -21.15 27.96 -8.16
N ARG A 402 -19.97 27.40 -7.83
CA ARG A 402 -19.71 26.70 -6.56
C ARG A 402 -20.73 25.62 -6.25
N ASN A 403 -21.24 24.98 -7.31
CA ASN A 403 -22.17 23.88 -7.21
C ASN A 403 -21.49 22.63 -6.59
N SER A 404 -22.30 21.65 -6.20
CA SER A 404 -21.81 20.35 -5.74
C SER A 404 -20.97 19.67 -6.82
N MET A 405 -19.90 18.98 -6.40
CA MET A 405 -19.09 18.13 -7.27
C MET A 405 -19.95 17.04 -7.93
N GLN A 406 -19.73 16.79 -9.22
CA GLN A 406 -20.33 15.67 -9.95
C GLN A 406 -19.26 14.62 -10.23
N GLU A 407 -19.39 13.44 -9.64
CA GLU A 407 -18.53 12.30 -9.97
C GLU A 407 -18.82 11.81 -11.39
N ILE A 408 -17.75 11.69 -12.18
CA ILE A 408 -17.78 11.25 -13.59
C ILE A 408 -17.06 9.91 -13.78
N PHE A 409 -16.27 9.51 -12.80
CA PHE A 409 -15.60 8.23 -12.74
C PHE A 409 -15.58 7.80 -11.28
N GLY A 410 -15.75 6.50 -11.03
CA GLY A 410 -15.85 5.91 -9.72
C GLY A 410 -15.22 4.52 -9.74
N GLU A 411 -14.75 4.06 -8.59
CA GLU A 411 -14.13 2.76 -8.32
C GLU A 411 -12.75 2.55 -8.97
N SER A 412 -11.82 3.47 -8.70
CA SER A 412 -10.39 3.36 -9.07
C SER A 412 -9.49 2.99 -7.87
N PRO A 413 -8.37 2.27 -8.08
CA PRO A 413 -7.15 2.38 -7.29
C PRO A 413 -6.70 3.84 -7.21
N ARG A 414 -5.86 4.15 -6.23
CA ARG A 414 -5.47 5.53 -5.89
C ARG A 414 -5.04 6.33 -7.12
N ILE A 415 -5.70 7.48 -7.31
CA ILE A 415 -5.38 8.42 -8.39
C ILE A 415 -4.47 9.50 -7.82
N THR A 416 -3.25 9.62 -8.34
CA THR A 416 -2.23 10.56 -7.85
C THR A 416 -1.79 11.58 -8.89
N GLY A 417 -2.13 11.37 -10.17
CA GLY A 417 -1.90 12.31 -11.25
C GLY A 417 -3.17 12.57 -12.05
N LEU A 418 -3.45 13.85 -12.34
CA LEU A 418 -4.49 14.29 -13.27
C LEU A 418 -3.93 15.38 -14.17
N ASP A 419 -4.21 15.29 -15.47
CA ASP A 419 -4.01 16.42 -16.38
C ASP A 419 -5.04 16.43 -17.52
N TYR A 420 -5.33 17.60 -18.08
CA TYR A 420 -6.32 17.73 -19.15
C TYR A 420 -5.64 18.04 -20.49
N ALA A 421 -5.94 17.24 -21.51
CA ALA A 421 -5.49 17.47 -22.87
C ALA A 421 -6.44 16.82 -23.88
N ASN A 422 -6.40 17.27 -25.14
CA ASN A 422 -7.12 16.63 -26.25
C ASN A 422 -8.61 16.35 -26.00
N GLY A 423 -9.30 17.22 -25.25
CA GLY A 423 -10.72 17.05 -24.98
C GLY A 423 -11.04 15.98 -23.93
N GLY A 424 -10.11 15.65 -23.03
CA GLY A 424 -10.31 14.67 -21.97
C GLY A 424 -9.34 14.84 -20.81
N VAL A 425 -9.68 14.21 -19.68
CA VAL A 425 -8.81 14.15 -18.50
C VAL A 425 -8.02 12.85 -18.53
N PHE A 426 -6.70 12.96 -18.47
CA PHE A 426 -5.75 11.88 -18.27
C PHE A 426 -5.52 11.69 -16.78
N LEU A 427 -5.37 10.44 -16.37
CA LEU A 427 -5.21 10.07 -14.98
C LEU A 427 -4.24 8.90 -14.85
N SER A 428 -3.46 8.92 -13.77
CA SER A 428 -2.69 7.77 -13.32
C SER A 428 -3.43 7.06 -12.18
N ARG A 429 -3.40 5.72 -12.18
CA ARG A 429 -3.99 4.87 -11.14
C ARG A 429 -3.07 3.68 -10.87
N SER A 430 -2.47 3.60 -9.67
CA SER A 430 -1.63 2.48 -9.19
C SER A 430 -0.85 1.71 -10.27
N GLY A 431 0.00 2.38 -11.05
CA GLY A 431 0.83 1.73 -12.08
C GLY A 431 0.20 1.62 -13.48
N GLU A 432 -0.94 2.27 -13.72
CA GLU A 432 -1.60 2.42 -15.02
C GLU A 432 -1.86 3.90 -15.33
N VAL A 433 -1.88 4.24 -16.63
CA VAL A 433 -2.37 5.51 -17.16
C VAL A 433 -3.57 5.25 -18.07
N GLY A 434 -4.58 6.10 -17.93
CA GLY A 434 -5.75 6.11 -18.80
C GLY A 434 -6.26 7.51 -19.04
N TRP A 435 -7.40 7.60 -19.71
CA TRP A 435 -8.05 8.89 -19.99
C TRP A 435 -9.57 8.75 -20.04
N ILE A 436 -10.26 9.84 -19.72
CA ILE A 436 -11.71 10.00 -19.81
C ILE A 436 -11.96 11.15 -20.81
N PRO A 437 -12.36 10.85 -22.06
CA PRO A 437 -12.76 11.90 -22.99
C PRO A 437 -14.00 12.63 -22.47
N ASP A 438 -14.16 13.89 -22.85
CA ASP A 438 -15.30 14.71 -22.44
C ASP A 438 -16.63 14.04 -22.81
N GLY A 439 -17.45 13.79 -21.78
CA GLY A 439 -18.74 13.11 -21.93
C GLY A 439 -18.65 11.60 -22.21
N GLY A 440 -17.45 11.02 -22.14
CA GLY A 440 -17.22 9.59 -22.31
C GLY A 440 -16.86 8.86 -21.01
N GLU A 441 -16.44 7.61 -21.17
CA GLU A 441 -16.05 6.71 -20.08
C GLU A 441 -14.53 6.54 -20.02
N TYR A 442 -14.04 6.06 -18.88
CA TYR A 442 -12.63 5.74 -18.69
C TYR A 442 -12.13 4.75 -19.75
N GLN A 443 -10.95 5.02 -20.30
CA GLN A 443 -10.26 4.12 -21.22
C GLN A 443 -8.82 3.92 -20.76
N PRO A 444 -8.37 2.67 -20.53
CA PRO A 444 -6.97 2.40 -20.24
C PRO A 444 -6.10 2.70 -21.47
N LEU A 445 -4.88 3.18 -21.23
CA LEU A 445 -3.90 3.49 -22.27
C LEU A 445 -2.63 2.65 -22.11
N ALA A 446 -2.08 2.52 -20.91
CA ALA A 446 -0.93 1.66 -20.66
C ALA A 446 -0.83 1.32 -19.17
N GLY A 447 -0.41 0.10 -18.84
CA GLY A 447 -0.18 -0.35 -17.48
C GLY A 447 1.11 -1.16 -17.37
N GLY A 448 1.55 -1.40 -16.13
CA GLY A 448 2.81 -2.10 -15.84
C GLY A 448 3.93 -1.17 -15.37
N PHE A 449 3.62 0.05 -14.95
CA PHE A 449 4.56 0.92 -14.25
C PHE A 449 4.83 0.45 -12.80
N ALA A 450 4.01 -0.47 -12.29
CA ALA A 450 4.13 -1.07 -10.96
C ALA A 450 4.74 -2.48 -11.01
N VAL A 451 5.21 -2.96 -9.86
CA VAL A 451 5.69 -4.34 -9.63
C VAL A 451 4.92 -4.87 -8.42
N ASN A 452 4.35 -6.07 -8.51
CA ASN A 452 3.42 -6.65 -7.52
C ASN A 452 4.02 -6.67 -6.09
N SER A 453 3.74 -5.65 -5.27
CA SER A 453 4.08 -5.65 -3.84
C SER A 453 3.36 -4.53 -3.07
N GLN A 454 3.02 -4.81 -1.82
CA GLN A 454 2.39 -3.92 -0.83
C GLN A 454 3.28 -2.74 -0.37
N LEU A 455 4.50 -2.59 -0.92
CA LEU A 455 5.50 -1.60 -0.51
C LEU A 455 5.79 -0.53 -1.58
N PHE A 456 4.85 -0.29 -2.51
CA PHE A 456 5.10 0.56 -3.67
C PHE A 456 4.97 2.07 -3.39
N HIS A 457 5.94 2.83 -3.89
CA HIS A 457 5.88 4.28 -4.06
C HIS A 457 4.95 4.67 -5.23
N ALA A 458 3.64 4.46 -5.05
CA ALA A 458 2.61 4.60 -6.10
C ALA A 458 2.18 6.04 -6.45
N ASN A 459 2.95 7.03 -6.03
CA ASN A 459 2.64 8.42 -6.29
C ASN A 459 3.10 8.76 -7.72
N ASN A 460 2.27 8.42 -8.69
CA ASN A 460 2.53 8.62 -10.11
C ASN A 460 1.93 9.95 -10.56
N GLY A 461 2.60 11.05 -10.28
CA GLY A 461 2.28 12.34 -10.89
C GLY A 461 2.19 12.22 -12.41
N LEU A 462 1.28 13.00 -13.02
CA LEU A 462 1.06 13.04 -14.46
C LEU A 462 1.07 14.49 -14.92
N VAL A 463 1.81 14.78 -15.99
CA VAL A 463 1.73 16.07 -16.69
C VAL A 463 1.84 15.87 -18.19
N ILE A 464 1.08 16.65 -18.94
CA ILE A 464 1.13 16.72 -20.40
C ILE A 464 1.74 18.05 -20.80
N SER A 465 2.83 18.00 -21.57
CA SER A 465 3.53 19.19 -22.02
C SER A 465 4.08 18.98 -23.42
N ASN A 466 3.85 19.96 -24.30
CA ASN A 466 4.36 19.98 -25.68
C ASN A 466 4.10 18.69 -26.49
N GLY A 467 2.91 18.08 -26.31
CA GLY A 467 2.52 16.86 -27.02
C GLY A 467 3.05 15.56 -26.42
N TRP A 468 3.68 15.61 -25.26
CA TRP A 468 4.17 14.44 -24.52
C TRP A 468 3.44 14.30 -23.19
N LEU A 469 3.10 13.06 -22.84
CA LEU A 469 2.67 12.70 -21.49
C LEU A 469 3.88 12.23 -20.71
N TYR A 470 4.09 12.80 -19.52
CA TYR A 470 5.09 12.38 -18.55
C TYR A 470 4.37 11.77 -17.36
N ILE A 471 4.88 10.63 -16.89
CA ILE A 471 4.40 9.95 -15.70
C ILE A 471 5.59 9.63 -14.81
N SER A 472 5.44 9.92 -13.53
CA SER A 472 6.41 9.52 -12.53
C SER A 472 6.10 8.09 -12.06
N ALA A 473 7.14 7.29 -11.82
CA ALA A 473 6.99 5.89 -11.41
C ALA A 473 8.05 5.58 -10.35
N GLY A 474 7.59 5.36 -9.11
CA GLY A 474 8.46 5.14 -7.96
C GLY A 474 9.24 3.81 -8.01
N GLY A 475 10.24 3.69 -7.16
CA GLY A 475 10.93 2.43 -6.88
C GLY A 475 10.11 1.53 -5.94
N VAL A 476 10.47 0.25 -5.91
CA VAL A 476 9.82 -0.79 -5.06
C VAL A 476 10.55 -1.03 -3.74
N ARG A 477 11.65 -0.30 -3.50
CA ARG A 477 12.44 -0.37 -2.27
C ARG A 477 12.68 1.02 -1.70
N ASP A 478 12.84 1.08 -0.39
CA ASP A 478 13.22 2.31 0.29
C ASP A 478 14.67 2.68 -0.03
N GLY A 479 15.56 1.68 -0.07
CA GLY A 479 16.96 1.81 -0.48
C GLY A 479 17.92 2.28 0.62
N TYR A 480 17.42 2.78 1.75
CA TYR A 480 18.26 3.12 2.92
C TYR A 480 17.92 2.26 4.15
N SER A 481 16.64 2.12 4.49
CA SER A 481 16.21 1.23 5.58
C SER A 481 16.56 -0.24 5.32
N ASP A 482 16.67 -0.62 4.04
CA ASP A 482 17.12 -1.93 3.56
C ASP A 482 18.65 -2.15 3.68
N GLY A 483 19.40 -1.10 4.05
CA GLY A 483 20.85 -1.02 3.98
C GLY A 483 21.32 -0.33 2.70
N PRO A 484 22.18 0.71 2.77
CA PRO A 484 22.59 1.46 1.58
C PRO A 484 23.38 0.57 0.62
N LEU A 485 23.05 0.66 -0.67
CA LEU A 485 23.75 -0.06 -1.73
C LEU A 485 25.15 0.52 -1.95
N VAL A 486 26.17 -0.32 -1.81
CA VAL A 486 27.59 0.05 -1.92
C VAL A 486 28.36 -0.87 -2.86
N GLY A 487 29.34 -0.33 -3.57
CA GLY A 487 30.28 -1.12 -4.38
C GLY A 487 29.72 -1.70 -5.67
N MET A 488 28.62 -1.16 -6.19
CA MET A 488 28.00 -1.63 -7.45
C MET A 488 27.80 -0.50 -8.47
N ASP A 489 27.57 -0.87 -9.72
CA ASP A 489 27.26 0.07 -10.79
C ASP A 489 25.78 0.51 -10.77
N GLU A 490 25.49 1.55 -11.55
CA GLU A 490 24.17 2.15 -11.63
C GLU A 490 23.10 1.16 -12.10
N ASN A 491 23.39 0.38 -13.14
CA ASN A 491 22.45 -0.58 -13.71
C ASN A 491 22.02 -1.64 -12.68
N SER A 492 22.98 -2.17 -11.93
CA SER A 492 22.72 -3.16 -10.89
C SER A 492 21.90 -2.53 -9.75
N ALA A 493 22.25 -1.32 -9.32
CA ALA A 493 21.53 -0.61 -8.28
C ALA A 493 20.08 -0.30 -8.68
N GLN A 494 19.88 0.20 -9.91
CA GLN A 494 18.58 0.46 -10.50
C GLN A 494 17.73 -0.80 -10.62
N SER A 495 18.31 -1.92 -11.08
CA SER A 495 17.60 -3.20 -11.18
C SER A 495 17.07 -3.69 -9.83
N ILE A 496 17.78 -3.40 -8.73
CA ILE A 496 17.36 -3.77 -7.38
C ILE A 496 16.18 -2.91 -6.92
N VAL A 497 16.32 -1.58 -7.00
CA VAL A 497 15.29 -0.66 -6.50
C VAL A 497 14.06 -0.58 -7.40
N SER A 498 14.17 -1.05 -8.64
CA SER A 498 13.05 -1.16 -9.56
C SER A 498 12.40 -2.56 -9.57
N GLY A 499 12.94 -3.53 -8.82
CA GLY A 499 12.44 -4.91 -8.83
C GLY A 499 12.51 -5.56 -10.21
N GLY A 500 13.48 -5.15 -11.04
CA GLY A 500 13.61 -5.56 -12.44
C GLY A 500 12.65 -4.87 -13.42
N ASN A 501 11.73 -4.01 -12.96
CA ASN A 501 10.88 -3.24 -13.86
C ASN A 501 11.66 -2.07 -14.47
N GLY A 502 11.74 -2.03 -15.81
CA GLY A 502 12.45 -1.00 -16.55
C GLY A 502 11.80 0.38 -16.53
N TYR A 503 10.56 0.51 -16.03
CA TYR A 503 9.84 1.78 -15.95
C TYR A 503 9.76 2.35 -14.52
N ALA A 504 10.11 1.56 -13.50
CA ALA A 504 10.12 2.00 -12.10
C ALA A 504 11.41 2.78 -11.76
N ALA A 505 11.39 3.53 -10.66
CA ALA A 505 12.44 4.46 -10.23
C ALA A 505 12.82 5.50 -11.31
N ARG A 506 11.84 5.93 -12.10
CA ARG A 506 12.00 6.78 -13.29
C ARG A 506 10.86 7.79 -13.42
N ILE A 507 11.13 8.83 -14.22
CA ILE A 507 10.09 9.55 -14.93
C ILE A 507 10.14 9.06 -16.37
N VAL A 508 9.01 8.54 -16.85
CA VAL A 508 8.88 8.02 -18.21
C VAL A 508 7.91 8.88 -18.99
N ARG A 509 8.06 8.91 -20.32
CA ARG A 509 7.22 9.72 -21.18
C ARG A 509 6.83 9.01 -22.46
N ALA A 510 5.73 9.43 -23.06
CA ALA A 510 5.29 8.98 -24.37
C ALA A 510 4.74 10.15 -25.19
N ALA A 511 4.95 10.09 -26.51
CA ALA A 511 4.26 11.00 -27.42
C ALA A 511 2.75 10.74 -27.31
N LEU A 512 1.97 11.79 -27.07
CA LEU A 512 0.57 11.65 -26.67
C LEU A 512 -0.30 11.04 -27.77
N ASP A 513 -0.06 11.42 -29.02
CA ASP A 513 -0.72 10.86 -30.20
C ASP A 513 -0.40 9.37 -30.37
N ARG A 514 0.87 9.00 -30.18
CA ARG A 514 1.33 7.62 -30.24
C ARG A 514 0.69 6.79 -29.14
N LEU A 515 0.69 7.26 -27.89
CA LEU A 515 0.07 6.58 -26.75
C LEU A 515 -1.43 6.34 -26.98
N LEU A 516 -2.17 7.35 -27.45
CA LEU A 516 -3.60 7.22 -27.75
C LEU A 516 -3.89 6.21 -28.86
N SER A 517 -2.99 6.10 -29.85
CA SER A 517 -3.14 5.20 -30.99
C SER A 517 -2.71 3.75 -30.70
N GLU A 518 -1.57 3.55 -30.03
CA GLU A 518 -0.96 2.22 -29.81
C GLU A 518 -1.40 1.58 -28.50
N ARG A 519 -1.78 2.38 -27.48
CA ARG A 519 -2.26 1.91 -26.17
C ARG A 519 -1.37 0.82 -25.57
N SER A 520 -0.07 1.11 -25.52
CA SER A 520 0.94 0.16 -25.07
C SER A 520 1.97 0.85 -24.21
N ILE A 521 2.39 0.19 -23.13
CA ILE A 521 3.50 0.65 -22.31
C ILE A 521 4.81 0.76 -23.10
N ASN A 522 4.96 0.00 -24.20
CA ASN A 522 6.16 0.01 -25.05
C ASN A 522 6.37 1.33 -25.83
N VAL A 523 5.42 2.26 -25.77
CA VAL A 523 5.59 3.61 -26.32
C VAL A 523 6.28 4.56 -25.35
N PHE A 524 6.45 4.15 -24.09
CA PHE A 524 7.13 4.93 -23.07
C PHE A 524 8.64 4.80 -23.17
N GLU A 525 9.31 5.91 -22.93
CA GLU A 525 10.76 6.01 -22.87
C GLU A 525 11.19 6.76 -21.61
N THR A 526 12.40 6.49 -21.13
CA THR A 526 12.94 7.15 -19.93
C THR A 526 13.22 8.62 -20.20
N ALA A 527 12.62 9.49 -19.39
CA ALA A 527 12.87 10.93 -19.38
C ALA A 527 13.85 11.34 -18.28
N ALA A 528 13.77 10.68 -17.12
CA ALA A 528 14.71 10.80 -16.01
C ALA A 528 14.77 9.46 -15.25
N ARG A 529 15.88 9.21 -14.56
CA ARG A 529 16.07 8.00 -13.75
C ARG A 529 16.76 8.32 -12.43
N GLY A 530 16.81 7.33 -11.55
CA GLY A 530 17.39 7.51 -10.22
C GLY A 530 16.57 8.46 -9.36
N VAL A 531 15.25 8.32 -9.43
CA VAL A 531 14.26 8.98 -8.57
C VAL A 531 13.61 7.90 -7.69
N ARG A 532 13.20 8.24 -6.46
CA ARG A 532 12.70 7.25 -5.51
C ARG A 532 11.18 7.16 -5.49
N ASN A 533 10.51 8.25 -5.11
CA ASN A 533 9.06 8.37 -5.02
C ASN A 533 8.64 9.78 -5.51
N PRO A 534 8.78 10.04 -6.81
CA PRO A 534 8.45 11.33 -7.39
C PRO A 534 6.94 11.62 -7.34
N TYR A 535 6.47 12.35 -6.31
CA TYR A 535 5.04 12.54 -6.02
C TYR A 535 4.34 13.49 -7.01
N GLY A 536 4.80 14.74 -7.05
CA GLY A 536 4.22 15.78 -7.89
C GLY A 536 5.06 15.99 -9.13
N ILE A 537 4.43 16.25 -10.27
CA ILE A 537 5.09 16.62 -11.51
C ILE A 537 4.33 17.76 -12.19
N THR A 538 5.04 18.71 -12.80
CA THR A 538 4.46 19.82 -13.53
C THR A 538 5.39 20.30 -14.64
N ALA A 539 4.90 21.15 -15.52
CA ALA A 539 5.69 21.81 -16.55
C ALA A 539 5.66 23.32 -16.34
N ASP A 540 6.78 23.98 -16.61
CA ASP A 540 6.83 25.43 -16.68
C ASP A 540 6.53 25.95 -18.10
N PRO A 541 6.37 27.27 -18.31
CA PRO A 541 6.05 27.83 -19.62
C PRO A 541 7.11 27.62 -20.71
N ALA A 542 8.35 27.26 -20.34
CA ALA A 542 9.39 26.88 -21.29
C ALA A 542 9.33 25.38 -21.65
N GLY A 543 8.42 24.63 -21.03
CA GLY A 543 8.25 23.20 -21.23
C GLY A 543 9.18 22.35 -20.37
N ARG A 544 9.97 22.93 -19.46
CA ARG A 544 10.82 22.14 -18.56
C ARG A 544 9.94 21.44 -17.53
N ILE A 545 10.35 20.23 -17.16
CA ILE A 545 9.59 19.38 -16.25
C ILE A 545 10.16 19.51 -14.86
N TRP A 546 9.29 19.82 -13.91
CA TRP A 546 9.57 19.98 -12.49
C TRP A 546 8.88 18.89 -11.71
N PHE A 547 9.53 18.37 -10.68
CA PHE A 547 8.92 17.34 -9.84
C PHE A 547 9.44 17.40 -8.40
N THR A 548 8.60 16.94 -7.48
CA THR A 548 8.98 16.66 -6.09
C THR A 548 9.35 15.19 -5.99
N ASP A 549 10.40 14.86 -5.24
CA ASP A 549 10.80 13.47 -4.98
C ASP A 549 10.89 13.24 -3.47
N ASN A 550 10.32 12.11 -3.00
CA ASN A 550 10.46 11.73 -1.61
C ASN A 550 11.67 10.82 -1.41
N GLY A 551 12.58 11.30 -0.57
CA GLY A 551 13.82 10.60 -0.22
C GLY A 551 13.57 9.34 0.61
N ALA A 552 14.63 8.57 0.83
CA ALA A 552 14.55 7.36 1.64
C ALA A 552 14.28 7.66 3.11
N THR A 553 13.66 6.70 3.79
CA THR A 553 13.24 6.84 5.18
C THR A 553 14.45 6.73 6.10
N ASN A 554 14.48 7.50 7.20
CA ASN A 554 15.55 7.47 8.21
C ASN A 554 16.95 7.84 7.70
N VAL A 555 17.05 8.54 6.58
CA VAL A 555 18.32 9.08 6.08
C VAL A 555 18.80 10.22 7.00
N PRO A 556 20.08 10.25 7.42
CA PRO A 556 20.66 11.38 8.12
C PRO A 556 20.62 12.69 7.31
N ASP A 557 20.29 13.82 7.95
CA ASP A 557 20.16 15.16 7.31
C ASP A 557 21.39 15.60 6.49
N ASN A 558 22.55 14.97 6.68
CA ASN A 558 23.80 15.28 5.97
C ASN A 558 24.00 14.47 4.67
N ILE A 559 23.11 13.55 4.31
CA ILE A 559 23.19 12.77 3.06
C ILE A 559 22.30 13.42 2.00
N SER A 560 22.88 13.73 0.83
CA SER A 560 22.20 14.48 -0.26
C SER A 560 21.33 13.60 -1.17
N ALA A 561 20.55 12.69 -0.58
CA ALA A 561 19.62 11.80 -1.29
C ALA A 561 18.27 11.73 -0.54
N GLY A 562 17.92 12.88 0.06
CA GLY A 562 16.73 13.11 0.84
C GLY A 562 15.54 13.54 -0.01
N ASP A 563 14.66 14.32 0.59
CA ASP A 563 13.54 14.94 -0.11
C ASP A 563 14.01 16.09 -0.99
N GLU A 564 13.44 16.23 -2.19
CA GLU A 564 13.98 17.14 -3.20
C GLU A 564 12.89 17.81 -4.06
N VAL A 565 13.24 18.96 -4.62
CA VAL A 565 12.59 19.53 -5.80
C VAL A 565 13.59 19.47 -6.96
N ASN A 566 13.19 18.81 -8.03
CA ASN A 566 14.01 18.49 -9.18
C ASN A 566 13.47 19.10 -10.48
N MET A 567 14.33 19.23 -11.49
CA MET A 567 13.97 19.75 -12.80
C MET A 567 14.86 19.20 -13.91
N PHE A 568 14.24 18.73 -15.00
CA PHE A 568 14.95 18.46 -16.25
C PHE A 568 14.34 19.23 -17.44
N ASP A 569 15.20 19.49 -18.42
CA ASP A 569 14.76 19.94 -19.75
C ASP A 569 14.40 18.71 -20.59
N PRO A 570 13.15 18.56 -21.06
CA PRO A 570 12.79 17.41 -21.89
C PRO A 570 13.55 17.33 -23.22
N ALA A 571 14.27 18.38 -23.65
CA ALA A 571 15.21 18.29 -24.76
C ALA A 571 16.41 17.37 -24.47
N THR A 572 16.74 17.11 -23.19
CA THR A 572 17.81 16.18 -22.80
C THR A 572 17.33 14.75 -22.63
N ALA A 573 16.01 14.53 -22.55
CA ALA A 573 15.45 13.19 -22.61
C ALA A 573 15.55 12.70 -24.06
N THR A 574 16.49 11.79 -24.35
CA THR A 574 16.66 11.22 -25.70
C THR A 574 16.03 9.83 -25.87
N GLY A 575 15.25 9.40 -24.88
CA GLY A 575 14.53 8.13 -24.89
C GLY A 575 15.40 6.91 -24.59
N ASN A 576 16.59 7.12 -24.02
CA ASN A 576 17.51 6.06 -23.62
C ASN A 576 18.09 6.36 -22.24
N ASP A 577 18.07 5.35 -21.37
CA ASP A 577 18.70 5.36 -20.04
C ASP A 577 20.13 5.89 -20.07
N ALA A 578 20.93 5.60 -21.10
CA ALA A 578 22.32 6.06 -21.19
C ALA A 578 22.47 7.60 -21.24
N THR A 579 21.40 8.33 -21.56
CA THR A 579 21.43 9.79 -21.78
C THR A 579 20.49 10.57 -20.88
N ALA A 580 19.54 9.88 -20.22
CA ALA A 580 18.63 10.54 -19.31
C ALA A 580 19.44 11.20 -18.15
N PRO A 581 18.92 12.25 -17.51
CA PRO A 581 19.45 12.70 -16.23
C PRO A 581 19.24 11.64 -15.14
N TYR A 582 20.24 11.50 -14.26
CA TYR A 582 20.21 10.61 -13.10
C TYR A 582 20.20 11.44 -11.81
N TYR A 583 19.21 11.25 -10.95
CA TYR A 583 18.94 12.06 -9.75
C TYR A 583 19.42 11.44 -8.45
N GLY A 584 20.39 10.52 -8.52
CA GLY A 584 21.09 10.06 -7.32
C GLY A 584 20.55 8.76 -6.73
N PHE A 585 19.24 8.49 -6.75
CA PHE A 585 18.69 7.29 -6.10
C PHE A 585 19.05 5.98 -6.86
N PRO A 586 19.51 4.92 -6.18
CA PRO A 586 19.83 4.83 -4.75
C PRO A 586 21.31 5.13 -4.44
N LEU A 587 22.18 5.29 -5.44
CA LEU A 587 23.63 5.41 -5.23
C LEU A 587 24.05 6.59 -4.33
N ALA A 588 23.30 7.69 -4.33
CA ALA A 588 23.59 8.86 -3.51
C ALA A 588 23.28 8.62 -2.01
N LEU A 589 22.48 7.59 -1.67
CA LEU A 589 22.11 7.24 -0.29
C LEU A 589 23.28 6.72 0.56
N ASN A 590 24.38 6.31 -0.07
CA ASN A 590 25.56 5.83 0.66
C ASN A 590 26.45 6.97 1.21
N GLY A 591 26.07 8.24 1.01
CA GLY A 591 26.80 9.42 1.49
C GLY A 591 28.02 9.80 0.63
N SER A 592 28.24 9.14 -0.50
CA SER A 592 29.29 9.45 -1.49
C SER A 592 28.68 9.40 -2.90
N PRO A 593 27.82 10.38 -3.27
CA PRO A 593 27.15 10.38 -4.55
C PRO A 593 28.18 10.44 -5.70
N PRO A 594 27.89 9.82 -6.86
CA PRO A 594 28.77 9.91 -8.03
C PRO A 594 28.88 11.35 -8.52
N ASP A 595 30.09 11.87 -8.80
CA ASP A 595 30.32 13.27 -9.24
C ASP A 595 29.57 13.71 -10.52
N TRP A 596 28.94 12.77 -11.23
CA TRP A 596 28.17 12.99 -12.47
C TRP A 596 26.65 13.01 -12.27
N TYR A 597 26.14 12.82 -11.04
CA TYR A 597 24.70 12.92 -10.77
C TYR A 597 24.19 14.35 -10.96
N VAL A 598 22.89 14.48 -11.24
CA VAL A 598 22.26 15.79 -11.41
C VAL A 598 21.88 16.35 -10.05
N ASP A 599 22.43 17.52 -9.71
CA ASP A 599 22.04 18.23 -8.50
C ASP A 599 20.56 18.62 -8.52
N PRO A 600 19.83 18.45 -7.39
CA PRO A 600 18.47 18.90 -7.28
C PRO A 600 18.39 20.43 -7.37
N ALA A 601 17.25 20.93 -7.86
CA ALA A 601 17.00 22.36 -7.89
C ALA A 601 16.94 22.95 -6.47
N VAL A 602 16.36 22.18 -5.53
CA VAL A 602 16.38 22.47 -4.10
C VAL A 602 16.46 21.15 -3.32
N VAL A 603 17.42 21.05 -2.39
CA VAL A 603 17.46 20.00 -1.36
C VAL A 603 16.53 20.40 -0.22
N LEU A 604 15.70 19.47 0.25
CA LEU A 604 14.80 19.67 1.38
C LEU A 604 15.33 18.92 2.62
N PRO A 605 14.89 19.29 3.83
CA PRO A 605 15.17 18.46 5.00
C PRO A 605 14.65 17.03 4.76
N ASN A 606 15.36 16.02 5.26
CA ASN A 606 14.84 14.66 5.19
C ASN A 606 13.53 14.59 5.98
N THR A 607 12.59 13.75 5.52
CA THR A 607 11.21 13.62 6.01
C THR A 607 10.32 14.85 5.76
N ALA A 608 10.75 15.80 4.92
CA ALA A 608 9.90 16.85 4.37
C ALA A 608 8.69 16.27 3.63
N ALA A 609 8.86 15.14 2.93
CA ALA A 609 7.80 14.48 2.17
C ALA A 609 7.04 15.46 1.24
N PRO A 610 7.72 16.06 0.24
CA PRO A 610 7.09 17.00 -0.68
C PRO A 610 6.03 16.33 -1.57
N THR A 611 4.89 16.99 -1.74
CA THR A 611 3.74 16.46 -2.50
C THR A 611 3.48 17.29 -3.76
N GLY A 612 2.23 17.70 -4.03
CA GLY A 612 1.85 18.42 -5.26
C GLY A 612 2.75 19.61 -5.59
N ILE A 613 2.90 19.89 -6.88
CA ILE A 613 3.76 20.93 -7.44
C ILE A 613 3.07 21.57 -8.64
N THR A 614 3.20 22.88 -8.81
CA THR A 614 2.69 23.59 -9.99
C THR A 614 3.47 24.86 -10.28
N TRP A 615 3.44 25.32 -11.52
CA TRP A 615 3.96 26.64 -11.90
C TRP A 615 2.87 27.70 -11.80
N ALA A 616 3.04 28.68 -10.91
CA ALA A 616 2.16 29.83 -10.79
C ALA A 616 2.96 31.11 -10.56
N TYR A 617 2.46 32.25 -11.06
CA TYR A 617 3.03 33.57 -10.77
C TYR A 617 4.54 33.72 -11.08
N GLY A 618 5.01 33.04 -12.13
CA GLY A 618 6.42 33.10 -12.56
C GLY A 618 7.39 32.29 -11.70
N THR A 619 6.88 31.36 -10.90
CA THR A 619 7.68 30.48 -10.05
C THR A 619 7.01 29.12 -9.83
N ILE A 620 7.73 28.22 -9.17
CA ILE A 620 7.21 26.95 -8.69
C ILE A 620 6.60 27.13 -7.31
N PHE A 621 5.41 26.58 -7.13
CA PHE A 621 4.79 26.30 -5.84
C PHE A 621 4.79 24.79 -5.63
N TYR A 622 5.03 24.36 -4.39
CA TYR A 622 4.95 22.96 -4.01
C TYR A 622 4.51 22.81 -2.57
N ALA A 623 4.02 21.63 -2.21
CA ALA A 623 3.56 21.31 -0.87
C ALA A 623 4.58 20.45 -0.13
N GLN A 624 4.60 20.58 1.19
CA GLN A 624 5.38 19.75 2.10
C GLN A 624 4.43 19.11 3.11
N TYR A 625 4.43 17.77 3.18
CA TYR A 625 3.51 17.02 4.01
C TYR A 625 4.10 16.66 5.38
N GLY A 626 5.37 16.28 5.43
CA GLY A 626 6.00 15.75 6.64
C GLY A 626 6.54 16.87 7.53
N ARG A 627 7.84 16.82 7.81
CA ARG A 627 8.56 17.85 8.58
C ARG A 627 8.29 19.22 7.98
N ASP A 628 7.96 20.20 8.82
CA ASP A 628 7.70 21.59 8.41
C ASP A 628 6.58 21.74 7.34
N PRO A 629 5.35 21.27 7.61
CA PRO A 629 4.32 21.19 6.59
C PRO A 629 3.86 22.57 6.12
N GLY A 630 3.41 22.64 4.86
CA GLY A 630 2.85 23.86 4.32
C GLY A 630 2.91 24.00 2.81
N LEU A 631 2.50 25.18 2.33
CA LEU A 631 2.70 25.62 0.97
C LEU A 631 4.03 26.37 0.88
N TYR A 632 4.87 25.96 -0.06
CA TYR A 632 6.15 26.55 -0.36
C TYR A 632 6.16 27.12 -1.77
N ARG A 633 7.07 28.07 -2.00
CA ARG A 633 7.41 28.54 -3.34
C ARG A 633 8.90 28.73 -3.49
N LEU A 634 9.36 28.68 -4.73
CA LEU A 634 10.72 29.07 -5.07
C LEU A 634 10.81 30.61 -5.26
N GLY A 635 11.96 31.15 -4.90
CA GLY A 635 12.35 32.53 -5.14
C GLY A 635 13.84 32.64 -5.42
N ARG A 636 14.29 33.77 -5.96
CA ARG A 636 15.71 34.10 -6.11
C ARG A 636 16.16 35.11 -5.08
N ASN A 637 17.18 34.76 -4.31
CA ASN A 637 17.81 35.71 -3.39
C ASN A 637 18.64 36.77 -4.16
N SER A 638 19.20 37.74 -3.45
CA SER A 638 20.02 38.81 -4.06
C SER A 638 21.29 38.33 -4.75
N ALA A 639 21.77 37.13 -4.42
CA ALA A 639 22.88 36.47 -5.09
C ALA A 639 22.44 35.64 -6.32
N GLY A 640 21.14 35.63 -6.65
CA GLY A 640 20.56 34.88 -7.76
C GLY A 640 20.34 33.39 -7.48
N GLN A 641 20.63 32.92 -6.26
CA GLN A 641 20.42 31.53 -5.86
C GLN A 641 18.94 31.26 -5.62
N LEU A 642 18.51 30.05 -5.97
CA LEU A 642 17.18 29.59 -5.61
C LEU A 642 17.10 29.39 -4.09
N VAL A 643 15.98 29.81 -3.54
CA VAL A 643 15.59 29.55 -2.15
C VAL A 643 14.16 29.05 -2.15
N SER A 644 13.87 28.12 -1.24
CA SER A 644 12.50 27.73 -0.94
C SER A 644 11.97 28.48 0.28
N GLU A 645 10.76 29.01 0.16
CA GLU A 645 10.13 29.84 1.18
C GLU A 645 8.72 29.31 1.50
N ARG A 646 8.48 28.96 2.78
CA ARG A 646 7.14 28.62 3.26
C ARG A 646 6.27 29.88 3.24
N VAL A 647 5.17 29.85 2.50
CA VAL A 647 4.23 30.98 2.39
C VAL A 647 2.99 30.80 3.24
N MET A 648 2.65 29.56 3.62
CA MET A 648 1.46 29.27 4.42
C MET A 648 1.61 27.95 5.17
N LEU A 649 1.20 27.91 6.44
CA LEU A 649 0.97 26.64 7.15
C LEU A 649 -0.33 26.00 6.68
N VAL A 650 -0.23 24.76 6.22
CA VAL A 650 -1.36 23.93 5.80
C VAL A 650 -0.91 22.48 5.81
N TRP A 651 -1.78 21.61 6.31
CA TRP A 651 -1.63 20.17 6.32
C TRP A 651 -3.00 19.53 6.49
N PRO A 652 -3.24 18.37 5.87
CA PRO A 652 -2.44 17.78 4.81
C PRO A 652 -2.69 18.52 3.47
N LEU A 653 -1.64 19.04 2.82
CA LEU A 653 -1.73 19.57 1.46
C LEU A 653 -1.17 18.53 0.48
N LEU A 654 -2.00 18.05 -0.44
CA LEU A 654 -1.67 16.92 -1.31
C LEU A 654 -1.50 17.35 -2.77
N SER A 655 -2.39 18.21 -3.26
CA SER A 655 -2.46 18.56 -4.68
C SER A 655 -2.54 20.05 -4.91
N MET A 656 -2.05 20.48 -6.07
CA MET A 656 -2.19 21.85 -6.55
C MET A 656 -2.12 21.92 -8.06
N THR A 657 -2.73 22.95 -8.63
CA THR A 657 -2.66 23.26 -10.05
C THR A 657 -2.85 24.75 -10.28
N THR A 658 -2.63 25.19 -11.50
CA THR A 658 -2.84 26.57 -11.92
C THR A 658 -4.03 26.64 -12.85
N ALA A 659 -4.99 27.49 -12.50
CA ALA A 659 -6.17 27.73 -13.31
C ALA A 659 -5.84 28.52 -14.58
N PRO A 660 -6.71 28.52 -15.61
CA PRO A 660 -6.52 29.28 -16.84
C PRO A 660 -6.36 30.80 -16.63
N ASP A 661 -6.87 31.34 -15.53
CA ASP A 661 -6.70 32.75 -15.13
C ASP A 661 -5.36 33.02 -14.42
N GLY A 662 -4.51 32.00 -14.26
CA GLY A 662 -3.24 32.04 -13.56
C GLY A 662 -3.34 31.85 -12.05
N ALA A 663 -4.54 31.63 -11.50
CA ALA A 663 -4.72 31.45 -10.06
C ALA A 663 -4.19 30.09 -9.59
N LEU A 664 -3.54 30.06 -8.43
CA LEU A 664 -3.12 28.82 -7.77
C LEU A 664 -4.34 28.18 -7.09
N TRP A 665 -4.52 26.88 -7.26
CA TRP A 665 -5.54 26.09 -6.57
C TRP A 665 -4.90 24.97 -5.76
N LEU A 666 -5.48 24.69 -4.59
CA LEU A 666 -4.97 23.75 -3.60
C LEU A 666 -6.04 22.75 -3.22
N GLY A 667 -5.70 21.45 -3.25
CA GLY A 667 -6.51 20.36 -2.73
C GLY A 667 -5.86 19.73 -1.50
N THR A 668 -6.61 19.64 -0.41
CA THR A 668 -6.14 19.12 0.88
C THR A 668 -6.56 17.67 1.10
N GLY A 669 -5.82 16.95 1.94
CA GLY A 669 -6.18 15.60 2.39
C GLY A 669 -7.36 15.54 3.37
N THR A 670 -7.94 16.68 3.75
CA THR A 670 -9.22 16.73 4.48
C THR A 670 -10.42 16.97 3.54
N GLY A 671 -10.15 17.20 2.26
CA GLY A 671 -11.14 17.45 1.22
C GLY A 671 -11.50 18.92 0.98
N GLY A 672 -10.84 19.84 1.67
CA GLY A 672 -10.93 21.27 1.42
C GLY A 672 -10.26 21.67 0.10
N LEU A 673 -10.93 22.56 -0.64
CA LEU A 673 -10.45 23.14 -1.90
C LEU A 673 -10.31 24.65 -1.76
N TYR A 674 -9.15 25.18 -2.12
CA TYR A 674 -8.81 26.58 -1.92
C TYR A 674 -8.22 27.21 -3.18
N ARG A 675 -8.52 28.49 -3.39
CA ARG A 675 -7.95 29.33 -4.43
C ARG A 675 -7.03 30.36 -3.80
N VAL A 676 -5.84 30.55 -4.36
CA VAL A 676 -4.80 31.44 -3.85
C VAL A 676 -4.41 32.47 -4.91
N THR A 677 -4.55 33.76 -4.59
CA THR A 677 -4.26 34.88 -5.51
C THR A 677 -3.32 35.91 -4.89
N PRO A 678 -2.47 36.60 -5.68
CA PRO A 678 -1.67 37.72 -5.17
C PRO A 678 -2.51 39.00 -5.07
N GLY A 679 -2.05 39.96 -4.26
CA GLY A 679 -2.48 41.36 -4.33
C GLY A 679 -3.58 41.79 -3.37
N CYS A 680 -3.83 41.07 -2.26
CA CYS A 680 -4.69 41.60 -1.21
C CYS A 680 -3.95 42.63 -0.36
N GLY A 681 -4.61 43.76 -0.07
CA GLY A 681 -4.11 44.78 0.86
C GLY A 681 -4.06 44.23 2.28
N ASN A 682 -2.96 44.51 2.98
CA ASN A 682 -2.79 44.23 4.41
C ASN A 682 -3.89 44.84 5.28
#